data_AF-A0A8W8IMX9-F1
#
_entry.id   AF-A0A8W8IMX9-F1
#
_cell.length_a   1.000
_cell.length_b   1.000
_cell.length_c   1.000
_cell.angle_alpha   90.00
_cell.angle_beta   90.00
_cell.angle_gamma   90.00
#
_symmetry.space_group_name_H-M   'P 1'
#
loop_
_entity.id
_entity.type
_entity.pdbx_description
1 polymer ?
#
loop_
_entity_poly.entity_id
_entity_poly.type
_entity_poly.pdbx_seq_one_letter_code
_entity_poly.pdbx_strand_id
1 'polypeptide(L)'
;MNLFCYHGLRKQMEGKKISGRLTAAEQVAFKCALILVAIASLASTAVVQGAPDNRGTEFIIGFMENYIAGSAYQCELFVTTARTTVVSVQVDSPKCSSPKISASFSITAGQVKQLMLNYQIRMTGSAKGSKGVLVKATDEVVVYGVNKEKYSNDGFVGLPVDVMSDEYYVITWAPPYRQCEMLVIGAEDSTSVSVTIGQSIGSGAVNYGGRNYYRGNVVTETLNKYDTWQLVSTGDLTGSYVKSTKKVVVFSGNKKTKIGSGGSQDHLVEQLTPVDTWGKNFATVPIPLRTVGDYFKFIASEDSTTVTISGGYSSTFTISKKGGMVQKLIPSTAYCKIVADKAIMVTQFVQSQQSSSEPSDPAMLIIPPVEQYGADYTFSTPKYSLGSYENFFMFIVEASQASGLRIDGKAFPTNTINKAISGTSLVGGYISVSDGTHTVRHTSPIAIFGGFLYGKAHLETYGFTTGMRMARVNAVCVPSPTVTGDGIDNDCDGKIDEELCTPENQNKVDGQWASWASYGACSVTCQPTTGTVSGTKTRTRSCSNPAPAYDGKQCVGTGSETVSCTPTNPCRVDGQWGSWGSYGACSVTCGSGLRTRSRSCNNPAPTGGGSDCVGSSTSTTICTMVACPIDGNWATWGSYGGCTVTCGGGSQTRTRTCSDPAPQHGGTSCSGSSSSHQGCNAHNCPIDGGWASWGSYGACTVTCGGGTQVRSRTCTNPAPQYLGANCVGSSTSSQSCSTQNCPVDGSWASWGSWTSCTETCGGGVQSRTRSCNSPAPQYGGANCPGMSSSTQTCNTQNCPINGGWGTWTSWNSCTLTCGGGTQTRSRSCSNPAPQYGGLSCTGSTTSTQNCNTQHCPIDGGFSNWGSWGTCTVTCGGGTQVRTRSCSNPAPQYGGATCVGTTSQNQNCNTQVCIIDGAWSQWGSWGTCSVSCGGGKRSRARSCSNPTPANGGKECIGALSDLGDCNPQLCPTPAAGVYVQLCPTGWFTCKSGGITCIDKAFICDCSSDCDDGSDETTGYAGCPGAVIAQCAENSSEKLLTSPIMIVCLLVMVVHQLMQ
;
A
#
# COMPACT_ATOMS: atom_id res chain seq x y z
N MET A 1 -2.91 39.60 -17.40
CA MET A 1 -2.59 40.96 -17.87
C MET A 1 -1.09 41.01 -18.10
N ASN A 2 -0.69 41.02 -19.39
CA ASN A 2 0.58 41.42 -20.02
C ASN A 2 1.89 40.87 -19.37
N LEU A 3 2.53 39.78 -19.82
CA LEU A 3 3.12 39.47 -21.14
C LEU A 3 3.99 40.59 -21.76
N PHE A 4 5.22 40.19 -22.14
CA PHE A 4 6.27 40.89 -22.93
C PHE A 4 7.34 41.71 -22.18
N CYS A 5 8.42 41.03 -21.76
CA CYS A 5 9.78 41.23 -22.31
C CYS A 5 10.83 40.45 -21.50
N TYR A 6 11.12 39.22 -21.93
CA TYR A 6 12.38 38.54 -21.61
C TYR A 6 13.09 38.21 -22.93
N HIS A 7 13.48 39.26 -23.64
CA HIS A 7 14.50 39.22 -24.68
C HIS A 7 15.25 40.56 -24.65
N GLY A 8 16.34 40.62 -23.89
CA GLY A 8 17.10 41.87 -23.81
C GLY A 8 18.22 41.98 -22.78
N LEU A 9 18.79 40.89 -22.25
CA LEU A 9 19.97 40.97 -21.35
C LEU A 9 21.01 39.89 -21.66
N ARG A 10 21.38 39.74 -22.94
CA ARG A 10 22.59 39.00 -23.34
C ARG A 10 23.47 39.75 -24.36
N LYS A 11 23.27 41.06 -24.54
CA LYS A 11 24.20 41.94 -25.25
C LYS A 11 24.19 43.32 -24.60
N GLN A 12 25.39 43.86 -24.40
CA GLN A 12 25.74 45.09 -23.69
C GLN A 12 25.89 44.98 -22.16
N MET A 13 27.05 44.47 -21.74
CA MET A 13 28.01 45.27 -20.98
C MET A 13 29.35 44.53 -20.93
N GLU A 14 30.01 44.42 -22.08
CA GLU A 14 31.44 44.68 -22.12
C GLU A 14 31.59 46.20 -22.08
N GLY A 15 32.38 46.70 -21.12
CA GLY A 15 32.86 48.08 -21.11
C GLY A 15 32.01 49.09 -20.35
N LYS A 16 32.18 49.16 -19.03
CA LYS A 16 32.65 50.37 -18.32
C LYS A 16 32.66 50.15 -16.81
N LYS A 17 33.83 50.38 -16.20
CA LYS A 17 34.00 50.64 -14.77
C LYS A 17 33.09 51.81 -14.37
N ILE A 18 32.20 51.61 -13.42
CA ILE A 18 31.67 52.71 -12.60
C ILE A 18 31.85 52.32 -11.13
N SER A 19 32.69 53.11 -10.48
CA SER A 19 33.00 53.11 -9.06
C SER A 19 31.82 53.71 -8.28
N GLY A 20 31.28 52.97 -7.31
CA GLY A 20 30.36 53.50 -6.30
C GLY A 20 30.16 52.51 -5.16
N ARG A 21 30.58 52.88 -3.95
CA ARG A 21 30.40 52.11 -2.71
C ARG A 21 28.91 52.10 -2.33
N LEU A 22 28.31 50.90 -2.22
CA LEU A 22 27.02 50.69 -1.55
C LEU A 22 27.14 51.02 -0.05
N THR A 23 26.09 51.61 0.52
CA THR A 23 26.04 52.01 1.94
C THR A 23 25.82 50.79 2.87
N ALA A 24 26.18 50.93 4.15
CA ALA A 24 26.06 49.85 5.14
C ALA A 24 24.61 49.34 5.33
N ALA A 25 23.61 50.19 5.08
CA ALA A 25 22.19 49.81 5.15
C ALA A 25 21.77 48.90 3.98
N GLU A 26 22.30 49.14 2.77
CA GLU A 26 21.98 48.34 1.57
C GLU A 26 22.63 46.95 1.61
N GLN A 27 23.79 46.81 2.26
CA GLN A 27 24.43 45.50 2.49
C GLN A 27 23.70 44.66 3.55
N VAL A 28 23.02 45.28 4.52
CA VAL A 28 22.24 44.57 5.55
C VAL A 28 20.91 44.09 4.97
N ALA A 29 20.25 44.87 4.13
CA ALA A 29 19.02 44.45 3.44
C ALA A 29 19.26 43.27 2.48
N PHE A 30 20.38 43.28 1.73
CA PHE A 30 20.75 42.18 0.83
C PHE A 30 21.16 40.90 1.58
N LYS A 31 21.81 41.04 2.74
CA LYS A 31 22.15 39.91 3.63
C LYS A 31 20.94 39.34 4.36
N CYS A 32 19.99 40.17 4.82
CA CYS A 32 18.75 39.69 5.43
C CYS A 32 17.85 38.96 4.42
N ALA A 33 17.79 39.41 3.15
CA ALA A 33 17.07 38.72 2.10
C ALA A 33 17.70 37.37 1.72
N LEU A 34 19.04 37.29 1.66
CA LEU A 34 19.77 36.03 1.45
C LEU A 34 19.67 35.07 2.63
N ILE A 35 19.60 35.57 3.87
CA ILE A 35 19.43 34.75 5.08
C ILE A 35 17.98 34.24 5.19
N LEU A 36 16.97 35.03 4.81
CA LEU A 36 15.58 34.56 4.76
C LEU A 36 15.35 33.52 3.65
N VAL A 37 16.01 33.66 2.50
CA VAL A 37 15.99 32.64 1.43
C VAL A 37 16.81 31.41 1.81
N ALA A 38 17.93 31.56 2.54
CA ALA A 38 18.73 30.44 3.03
C ALA A 38 18.04 29.65 4.15
N ILE A 39 17.35 30.33 5.08
CA ILE A 39 16.59 29.69 6.16
C ILE A 39 15.33 28.97 5.61
N ALA A 40 14.73 29.47 4.53
CA ALA A 40 13.66 28.76 3.81
C ALA A 40 14.15 27.53 3.01
N SER A 41 15.47 27.37 2.82
CA SER A 41 16.07 26.27 2.02
C SER A 41 16.80 25.20 2.84
N LEU A 42 16.81 25.31 4.18
CA LEU A 42 17.54 24.39 5.08
C LEU A 42 16.65 23.69 6.12
N ALA A 43 15.33 23.66 5.91
CA ALA A 43 14.50 22.60 6.46
C ALA A 43 14.55 21.39 5.50
N SER A 44 15.67 20.69 5.46
CA SER A 44 15.65 19.29 5.04
C SER A 44 14.90 18.53 6.12
N THR A 45 13.58 18.49 6.02
CA THR A 45 12.79 17.46 6.68
C THR A 45 13.39 16.13 6.22
N ALA A 46 13.94 15.36 7.15
CA ALA A 46 14.18 13.95 6.89
C ALA A 46 12.85 13.39 6.40
N VAL A 47 12.78 13.05 5.11
CA VAL A 47 11.65 12.32 4.55
C VAL A 47 11.74 10.97 5.22
N VAL A 48 10.92 10.75 6.25
CA VAL A 48 10.66 9.40 6.75
C VAL A 48 10.10 8.67 5.56
N GLN A 49 10.88 7.74 5.01
CA GLN A 49 10.41 6.89 3.93
C GLN A 49 9.28 6.05 4.53
N GLY A 50 8.07 6.24 4.02
CA GLY A 50 6.90 5.49 4.41
C GLY A 50 7.08 3.99 4.19
N ALA A 51 6.30 3.19 4.92
CA ALA A 51 6.18 1.78 4.58
C ALA A 51 5.67 1.68 3.12
N PRO A 52 6.21 0.76 2.30
CA PRO A 52 5.64 0.44 0.99
C PRO A 52 4.15 0.12 1.20
N ASP A 53 3.26 0.86 0.54
CA ASP A 53 1.83 0.60 0.42
C ASP A 53 1.23 1.45 -0.73
N ASN A 54 -0.09 1.63 -0.76
CA ASN A 54 -0.74 2.52 -1.73
C ASN A 54 -0.78 4.00 -1.30
N ARG A 55 -0.08 4.36 -0.21
CA ARG A 55 0.13 5.71 0.30
C ARG A 55 1.57 6.11 -0.01
N GLY A 56 1.76 7.37 -0.36
CA GLY A 56 3.10 7.84 -0.68
C GLY A 56 3.16 9.34 -0.84
N THR A 57 4.36 9.85 -1.11
CA THR A 57 4.59 11.29 -1.29
C THR A 57 4.79 11.69 -2.75
N GLU A 58 5.01 10.73 -3.65
CA GLU A 58 5.20 10.96 -5.08
C GLU A 58 4.47 9.90 -5.91
N PHE A 59 3.62 10.33 -6.83
CA PHE A 59 2.90 9.47 -7.78
C PHE A 59 3.10 9.96 -9.21
N ILE A 60 3.14 9.03 -10.15
CA ILE A 60 3.15 9.32 -11.58
C ILE A 60 1.96 8.60 -12.21
N ILE A 61 0.97 9.37 -12.64
CA ILE A 61 -0.30 8.87 -13.16
C ILE A 61 -0.40 9.16 -14.66
N GLY A 62 -1.10 8.30 -15.39
CA GLY A 62 -1.46 8.54 -16.78
C GLY A 62 -2.89 8.07 -17.07
N PHE A 63 -3.44 8.56 -18.18
CA PHE A 63 -4.78 8.18 -18.64
C PHE A 63 -4.69 7.53 -20.02
N MET A 64 -5.17 6.30 -20.12
CA MET A 64 -5.24 5.57 -21.39
C MET A 64 -6.34 6.15 -22.29
N GLU A 65 -6.39 5.72 -23.55
CA GLU A 65 -7.37 6.22 -24.50
C GLU A 65 -8.78 5.71 -24.16
N ASN A 66 -9.76 6.61 -24.03
CA ASN A 66 -11.16 6.25 -23.85
C ASN A 66 -11.97 6.55 -25.12
N TYR A 67 -13.09 5.87 -25.33
CA TYR A 67 -13.99 6.09 -26.45
C TYR A 67 -14.89 7.31 -26.24
N ILE A 68 -14.61 8.39 -26.97
CA ILE A 68 -15.40 9.63 -26.95
C ILE A 68 -16.60 9.49 -27.89
N ALA A 69 -17.81 9.33 -27.32
CA ALA A 69 -19.06 9.15 -28.08
C ALA A 69 -19.71 10.46 -28.54
N GLY A 70 -19.21 11.62 -28.10
CA GLY A 70 -19.76 12.95 -28.35
C GLY A 70 -18.94 14.06 -27.70
N SER A 71 -19.54 14.82 -26.77
CA SER A 71 -18.83 15.82 -25.95
C SER A 71 -17.88 15.14 -24.97
N ALA A 72 -16.62 15.58 -24.93
CA ALA A 72 -15.62 14.96 -24.08
C ALA A 72 -15.78 15.30 -22.58
N TYR A 73 -15.76 14.28 -21.72
CA TYR A 73 -15.79 14.43 -20.26
C TYR A 73 -14.37 14.49 -19.69
N GLN A 74 -14.22 15.24 -18.60
CA GLN A 74 -12.94 15.40 -17.92
C GLN A 74 -12.53 14.12 -17.19
N CYS A 75 -11.22 13.86 -17.11
CA CYS A 75 -10.69 12.82 -16.23
C CYS A 75 -10.76 13.31 -14.78
N GLU A 76 -10.96 12.42 -13.83
CA GLU A 76 -11.06 12.79 -12.41
C GLU A 76 -9.88 12.22 -11.64
N LEU A 77 -9.29 13.02 -10.75
CA LEU A 77 -8.22 12.61 -9.84
C LEU A 77 -8.63 12.95 -8.42
N PHE A 78 -8.59 11.98 -7.53
CA PHE A 78 -8.93 12.14 -6.11
C PHE A 78 -7.66 11.97 -5.28
N VAL A 79 -7.43 12.89 -4.33
CA VAL A 79 -6.29 12.83 -3.41
C VAL A 79 -6.79 12.98 -1.97
N THR A 80 -6.33 12.10 -1.09
CA THR A 80 -6.71 12.06 0.32
C THR A 80 -5.54 11.67 1.20
N THR A 81 -5.66 11.81 2.52
CA THR A 81 -4.61 11.43 3.47
C THR A 81 -5.20 10.88 4.77
N ALA A 82 -4.45 9.99 5.42
CA ALA A 82 -4.74 9.56 6.80
C ALA A 82 -4.10 10.47 7.85
N ARG A 83 -3.23 11.41 7.45
CA ARG A 83 -2.47 12.29 8.34
C ARG A 83 -3.38 13.32 8.99
N THR A 84 -3.34 13.42 10.32
CA THR A 84 -4.09 14.44 11.07
C THR A 84 -3.48 15.84 10.94
N THR A 85 -2.20 15.91 10.55
CA THR A 85 -1.50 17.12 10.17
C THR A 85 -1.88 17.57 8.75
N VAL A 86 -1.70 18.86 8.47
CA VAL A 86 -1.96 19.43 7.14
C VAL A 86 -0.90 18.93 6.15
N VAL A 87 -1.35 18.26 5.09
CA VAL A 87 -0.51 17.79 3.99
C VAL A 87 -0.70 18.72 2.80
N SER A 88 0.39 19.30 2.29
CA SER A 88 0.35 20.12 1.08
C SER A 88 0.62 19.25 -0.14
N VAL A 89 -0.23 19.38 -1.15
CA VAL A 89 -0.18 18.57 -2.38
C VAL A 89 -0.06 19.48 -3.60
N GLN A 90 0.84 19.13 -4.49
CA GLN A 90 1.04 19.72 -5.81
C GLN A 90 0.73 18.68 -6.89
N VAL A 91 -0.09 19.06 -7.86
CA VAL A 91 -0.38 18.25 -9.06
C VAL A 91 0.07 19.01 -10.29
N ASP A 92 0.95 18.42 -11.08
CA ASP A 92 1.54 19.04 -12.26
C ASP A 92 1.58 18.05 -13.44
N SER A 93 1.56 18.56 -14.67
CA SER A 93 1.95 17.81 -15.86
C SER A 93 3.31 18.35 -16.35
N PRO A 94 4.44 17.81 -15.87
CA PRO A 94 5.74 18.46 -16.03
C PRO A 94 6.15 18.68 -17.49
N LYS A 95 5.82 17.72 -18.37
CA LYS A 95 6.16 17.76 -19.80
C LYS A 95 4.97 18.04 -20.73
N CYS A 96 3.73 17.99 -20.24
CA CYS A 96 2.56 18.28 -21.06
C CYS A 96 2.26 19.79 -21.01
N SER A 97 2.38 20.47 -22.15
CA SER A 97 2.05 21.90 -22.28
C SER A 97 0.58 22.13 -22.65
N SER A 98 -0.10 21.14 -23.23
CA SER A 98 -1.49 21.24 -23.65
C SER A 98 -2.20 19.88 -23.50
N PRO A 99 -3.02 19.69 -22.44
CA PRO A 99 -3.35 20.66 -21.41
C PRO A 99 -2.27 20.71 -20.31
N LYS A 100 -1.82 21.92 -19.94
CA LYS A 100 -0.98 22.10 -18.76
C LYS A 100 -1.82 21.94 -17.49
N ILE A 101 -1.45 21.01 -16.63
CA ILE A 101 -2.01 20.84 -15.29
C ILE A 101 -1.08 21.54 -14.31
N SER A 102 -1.62 22.36 -13.42
CA SER A 102 -0.88 22.98 -12.33
C SER A 102 -1.87 23.33 -11.22
N ALA A 103 -1.93 22.51 -10.19
CA ALA A 103 -2.80 22.69 -9.03
C ALA A 103 -2.00 22.54 -7.73
N SER A 104 -2.37 23.30 -6.71
CA SER A 104 -1.84 23.14 -5.36
C SER A 104 -2.94 23.35 -4.35
N PHE A 105 -2.96 22.51 -3.32
CA PHE A 105 -3.98 22.52 -2.27
C PHE A 105 -3.46 21.82 -1.02
N SER A 106 -4.19 21.94 0.08
CA SER A 106 -3.88 21.24 1.32
C SER A 106 -5.05 20.36 1.72
N ILE A 107 -4.74 19.21 2.31
CA ILE A 107 -5.70 18.23 2.83
C ILE A 107 -5.25 17.73 4.20
N THR A 108 -6.21 17.31 5.03
CA THR A 108 -6.00 16.62 6.31
C THR A 108 -6.84 15.35 6.36
N ALA A 109 -6.64 14.51 7.38
CA ALA A 109 -7.43 13.32 7.64
C ALA A 109 -8.94 13.58 7.52
N GLY A 110 -9.62 12.73 6.74
CA GLY A 110 -11.06 12.84 6.47
C GLY A 110 -11.44 13.78 5.33
N GLN A 111 -10.48 14.44 4.67
CA GLN A 111 -10.73 15.28 3.49
C GLN A 111 -10.26 14.60 2.21
N VAL A 112 -11.05 14.66 1.15
CA VAL A 112 -10.62 14.32 -0.22
C VAL A 112 -10.68 15.55 -1.10
N LYS A 113 -9.65 15.75 -1.93
CA LYS A 113 -9.67 16.70 -3.03
C LYS A 113 -9.93 15.99 -4.35
N GLN A 114 -11.02 16.36 -5.03
CA GLN A 114 -11.27 16.00 -6.43
C GLN A 114 -10.72 17.08 -7.36
N LEU A 115 -10.01 16.66 -8.41
CA LEU A 115 -9.54 17.49 -9.51
C LEU A 115 -10.14 17.01 -10.82
N MET A 116 -10.69 17.93 -11.60
CA MET A 116 -11.16 17.66 -12.97
C MET A 116 -10.02 18.00 -13.93
N LEU A 117 -9.41 16.98 -14.52
CA LEU A 117 -8.30 17.12 -15.46
C LEU A 117 -8.82 17.15 -16.90
N ASN A 118 -8.26 18.03 -17.71
CA ASN A 118 -8.68 18.15 -19.10
C ASN A 118 -8.52 16.81 -19.84
N TYR A 119 -9.59 16.33 -20.49
CA TYR A 119 -9.65 15.03 -21.19
C TYR A 119 -8.52 14.81 -22.20
N GLN A 120 -7.94 15.88 -22.75
CA GLN A 120 -6.80 15.82 -23.67
C GLN A 120 -5.52 15.27 -23.03
N ILE A 121 -5.48 15.08 -21.71
CA ILE A 121 -4.38 14.38 -21.02
C ILE A 121 -4.34 12.87 -21.34
N ARG A 122 -5.42 12.30 -21.90
CA ARG A 122 -5.46 10.92 -22.36
C ARG A 122 -4.47 10.65 -23.49
N MET A 123 -3.90 9.46 -23.52
CA MET A 123 -3.15 8.97 -24.67
C MET A 123 -4.07 8.68 -25.87
N THR A 124 -3.47 8.46 -27.05
CA THR A 124 -4.22 8.16 -28.28
C THR A 124 -3.40 7.22 -29.15
N GLY A 125 -3.97 6.06 -29.49
CA GLY A 125 -3.34 5.03 -30.31
C GLY A 125 -2.06 4.47 -29.70
N SER A 126 -1.27 3.79 -30.53
CA SER A 126 0.07 3.34 -30.19
C SER A 126 1.06 4.49 -30.41
N ALA A 127 1.38 5.24 -29.36
CA ALA A 127 2.21 6.43 -29.46
C ALA A 127 3.03 6.68 -28.20
N LYS A 128 4.21 7.28 -28.39
CA LYS A 128 4.96 7.93 -27.33
C LYS A 128 4.46 9.37 -27.15
N GLY A 129 4.40 9.84 -25.92
CA GLY A 129 3.94 11.17 -25.54
C GLY A 129 4.60 11.66 -24.26
N SER A 130 4.08 12.77 -23.74
CA SER A 130 4.61 13.44 -22.56
C SER A 130 3.48 13.83 -21.62
N LYS A 131 2.53 12.91 -21.42
CA LYS A 131 1.27 13.16 -20.70
C LYS A 131 1.27 12.61 -19.26
N GLY A 132 2.44 12.35 -18.68
CA GLY A 132 2.57 11.93 -17.29
C GLY A 132 2.15 13.06 -16.34
N VAL A 133 1.32 12.72 -15.35
CA VAL A 133 0.85 13.62 -14.30
C VAL A 133 1.57 13.29 -13.01
N LEU A 134 2.27 14.26 -12.44
CA LEU A 134 2.96 14.17 -11.17
C LEU A 134 2.01 14.62 -10.05
N VAL A 135 1.84 13.80 -9.03
CA VAL A 135 1.29 14.21 -7.73
C VAL A 135 2.43 14.16 -6.73
N LYS A 136 2.72 15.29 -6.08
CA LYS A 136 3.75 15.40 -5.05
C LYS A 136 3.14 15.97 -3.78
N ALA A 137 3.42 15.35 -2.64
CA ALA A 137 2.90 15.75 -1.34
C ALA A 137 4.01 15.91 -0.31
N THR A 138 3.77 16.72 0.73
CA THR A 138 4.71 16.91 1.85
C THR A 138 4.72 15.74 2.83
N ASP A 139 3.70 14.87 2.77
CA ASP A 139 3.50 13.69 3.59
C ASP A 139 2.62 12.70 2.79
N GLU A 140 2.42 11.49 3.29
CA GLU A 140 1.69 10.42 2.61
C GLU A 140 0.25 10.79 2.27
N VAL A 141 -0.10 10.56 1.00
CA VAL A 141 -1.45 10.67 0.45
C VAL A 141 -1.80 9.39 -0.29
N VAL A 142 -3.09 9.17 -0.52
CA VAL A 142 -3.61 8.16 -1.45
C VAL A 142 -4.21 8.85 -2.66
N VAL A 143 -4.00 8.27 -3.85
CA VAL A 143 -4.47 8.81 -5.12
C VAL A 143 -5.38 7.80 -5.81
N TYR A 144 -6.51 8.27 -6.35
CA TYR A 144 -7.40 7.48 -7.22
C TYR A 144 -7.64 8.24 -8.52
N GLY A 145 -7.71 7.53 -9.63
CA GLY A 145 -8.04 8.10 -10.94
C GLY A 145 -9.32 7.50 -11.51
N VAL A 146 -10.08 8.31 -12.24
CA VAL A 146 -11.26 7.85 -12.99
C VAL A 146 -11.16 8.36 -14.42
N ASN A 147 -11.09 7.43 -15.37
CA ASN A 147 -11.05 7.75 -16.79
C ASN A 147 -12.46 7.80 -17.36
N LYS A 148 -13.13 8.94 -17.18
CA LYS A 148 -14.57 9.09 -17.42
C LYS A 148 -14.93 9.63 -18.79
N GLU A 149 -15.90 9.00 -19.44
CA GLU A 149 -16.53 9.44 -20.67
C GLU A 149 -18.02 9.05 -20.66
N LYS A 150 -18.86 9.69 -21.47
CA LYS A 150 -20.30 9.39 -21.51
C LYS A 150 -20.53 7.91 -21.85
N TYR A 151 -21.11 7.15 -20.93
CA TYR A 151 -21.34 5.70 -21.06
C TYR A 151 -20.04 4.90 -21.29
N SER A 152 -18.91 5.38 -20.75
CA SER A 152 -17.59 4.76 -20.88
C SER A 152 -16.64 5.27 -19.79
N ASN A 153 -16.64 4.65 -18.62
CA ASN A 153 -15.95 5.00 -17.41
C ASN A 153 -15.37 3.76 -16.69
N ASP A 154 -14.13 3.85 -16.19
CA ASP A 154 -13.67 2.97 -15.11
C ASP A 154 -12.63 3.71 -14.24
N GLY A 155 -12.39 3.19 -13.03
CA GLY A 155 -11.50 3.79 -12.03
C GLY A 155 -10.32 2.90 -11.69
N PHE A 156 -9.28 3.49 -11.09
CA PHE A 156 -8.09 2.79 -10.65
C PHE A 156 -7.49 3.41 -9.40
N VAL A 157 -6.71 2.62 -8.65
CA VAL A 157 -5.85 3.14 -7.58
C VAL A 157 -4.53 3.62 -8.17
N GLY A 158 -4.12 4.83 -7.81
CA GLY A 158 -2.79 5.33 -8.09
C GLY A 158 -1.79 4.76 -7.10
N LEU A 159 -0.76 4.06 -7.59
CA LEU A 159 0.31 3.51 -6.76
C LEU A 159 1.53 4.46 -6.77
N PRO A 160 2.19 4.68 -5.62
CA PRO A 160 3.31 5.62 -5.48
C PRO A 160 4.61 5.11 -6.13
N VAL A 161 5.56 6.01 -6.36
CA VAL A 161 6.82 5.70 -7.08
C VAL A 161 7.77 4.79 -6.28
N ASP A 162 7.69 4.81 -4.95
CA ASP A 162 8.47 3.96 -4.05
C ASP A 162 8.13 2.47 -4.20
N VAL A 163 6.86 2.12 -4.48
CA VAL A 163 6.42 0.73 -4.71
C VAL A 163 6.50 0.25 -6.17
N MET A 164 6.96 1.10 -7.10
CA MET A 164 7.18 0.69 -8.49
C MET A 164 8.42 -0.19 -8.64
N SER A 165 8.40 -1.06 -9.65
CA SER A 165 9.48 -1.98 -9.99
C SER A 165 9.77 -1.95 -11.49
N ASP A 166 10.47 -2.95 -12.00
CA ASP A 166 10.94 -3.01 -13.39
C ASP A 166 10.31 -4.15 -14.21
N GLU A 167 9.46 -4.99 -13.60
CA GLU A 167 8.81 -6.16 -14.20
C GLU A 167 7.28 -6.18 -14.00
N TYR A 168 6.54 -6.31 -15.11
CA TYR A 168 5.07 -6.36 -15.12
C TYR A 168 4.54 -7.30 -16.20
N TYR A 169 3.33 -7.83 -15.98
CA TYR A 169 2.55 -8.53 -17.00
C TYR A 169 1.22 -7.84 -17.26
N VAL A 170 0.95 -7.57 -18.53
CA VAL A 170 -0.27 -6.89 -18.99
C VAL A 170 -1.47 -7.84 -18.92
N ILE A 171 -2.64 -7.31 -18.55
CA ILE A 171 -3.91 -8.04 -18.56
C ILE A 171 -5.02 -7.18 -19.19
N THR A 172 -5.74 -7.75 -20.15
CA THR A 172 -6.80 -7.07 -20.91
C THR A 172 -7.98 -8.00 -21.15
N TRP A 173 -9.15 -7.48 -21.51
CA TRP A 173 -10.26 -8.31 -21.96
C TRP A 173 -10.23 -8.53 -23.48
N ALA A 174 -10.43 -9.78 -23.91
CA ALA A 174 -10.44 -10.15 -25.32
C ALA A 174 -11.51 -11.22 -25.62
N PRO A 175 -12.12 -11.24 -26.81
CA PRO A 175 -11.93 -10.25 -27.90
C PRO A 175 -12.47 -8.86 -27.49
N PRO A 176 -11.74 -7.76 -27.81
CA PRO A 176 -12.18 -6.43 -27.45
C PRO A 176 -13.34 -5.97 -28.36
N TYR A 177 -14.25 -5.14 -27.84
CA TYR A 177 -15.22 -4.45 -28.71
C TYR A 177 -14.53 -3.38 -29.57
N ARG A 178 -13.61 -2.60 -28.97
CA ARG A 178 -12.73 -1.67 -29.69
C ARG A 178 -11.30 -2.19 -29.72
N GLN A 179 -10.52 -1.94 -28.66
CA GLN A 179 -9.10 -2.24 -28.60
C GLN A 179 -8.70 -2.61 -27.16
N CYS A 180 -7.73 -3.51 -27.04
CA CYS A 180 -6.93 -3.72 -25.83
C CYS A 180 -5.82 -2.68 -25.79
N GLU A 181 -5.43 -2.23 -24.60
CA GLU A 181 -4.39 -1.22 -24.46
C GLU A 181 -3.53 -1.43 -23.20
N MET A 182 -2.30 -0.94 -23.28
CA MET A 182 -1.38 -0.80 -22.17
C MET A 182 -0.67 0.55 -22.26
N LEU A 183 -0.34 1.14 -21.11
CA LEU A 183 0.40 2.39 -21.00
C LEU A 183 1.58 2.21 -20.05
N VAL A 184 2.77 2.53 -20.51
CA VAL A 184 4.00 2.57 -19.70
C VAL A 184 4.44 4.03 -19.53
N ILE A 185 4.82 4.41 -18.31
CA ILE A 185 5.31 5.76 -17.99
C ILE A 185 6.68 5.65 -17.33
N GLY A 186 7.64 6.45 -17.79
CA GLY A 186 8.97 6.51 -17.19
C GLY A 186 8.93 7.17 -15.81
N ALA A 187 9.34 6.46 -14.76
CA ALA A 187 9.51 7.06 -13.43
C ALA A 187 10.90 7.70 -13.25
N GLU A 188 11.85 7.33 -14.10
CA GLU A 188 13.23 7.81 -14.09
C GLU A 188 13.70 8.16 -15.51
N ASP A 189 14.69 9.05 -15.60
CA ASP A 189 15.28 9.44 -16.90
C ASP A 189 16.10 8.31 -17.53
N SER A 190 16.14 8.29 -18.87
CA SER A 190 16.91 7.30 -19.64
C SER A 190 16.57 5.85 -19.28
N THR A 191 15.28 5.55 -19.13
CA THR A 191 14.77 4.21 -18.84
C THR A 191 14.50 3.46 -20.13
N SER A 192 15.25 2.39 -20.39
CA SER A 192 14.99 1.51 -21.52
C SER A 192 13.89 0.51 -21.14
N VAL A 193 12.80 0.50 -21.91
CA VAL A 193 11.65 -0.39 -21.71
C VAL A 193 11.55 -1.33 -22.91
N SER A 194 11.41 -2.62 -22.62
CA SER A 194 11.13 -3.66 -23.60
C SER A 194 9.79 -4.33 -23.28
N VAL A 195 8.94 -4.44 -24.30
CA VAL A 195 7.65 -5.12 -24.20
C VAL A 195 7.66 -6.31 -25.15
N THR A 196 7.60 -7.52 -24.59
CA THR A 196 7.37 -8.74 -25.36
C THR A 196 5.87 -8.92 -25.52
N ILE A 197 5.36 -8.84 -26.76
CA ILE A 197 3.92 -8.91 -27.03
C ILE A 197 3.40 -10.29 -26.66
N GLY A 198 2.52 -10.33 -25.67
CA GLY A 198 1.70 -11.47 -25.31
C GLY A 198 0.39 -11.44 -26.08
N GLN A 199 -0.23 -12.60 -26.24
CA GLN A 199 -1.53 -12.79 -26.90
C GLN A 199 -2.05 -14.14 -26.45
N SER A 200 -2.90 -14.12 -25.41
CA SER A 200 -3.44 -15.35 -24.84
C SER A 200 -4.71 -15.81 -25.55
N ILE A 201 -5.49 -14.87 -26.10
CA ILE A 201 -6.74 -15.14 -26.82
C ILE A 201 -6.74 -14.48 -28.21
N GLY A 202 -7.02 -15.25 -29.25
CA GLY A 202 -7.17 -14.75 -30.62
C GLY A 202 -5.84 -14.39 -31.31
N SER A 203 -5.93 -13.64 -32.40
CA SER A 203 -4.78 -13.14 -33.17
C SER A 203 -4.92 -11.65 -33.40
N GLY A 204 -3.83 -10.91 -33.26
CA GLY A 204 -3.79 -9.46 -33.50
C GLY A 204 -2.36 -8.96 -33.64
N ALA A 205 -2.20 -7.66 -33.82
CA ALA A 205 -0.90 -7.03 -33.83
C ALA A 205 -0.96 -5.69 -33.08
N VAL A 206 0.17 -5.29 -32.53
CA VAL A 206 0.42 -3.91 -32.12
C VAL A 206 1.09 -3.21 -33.30
N ASN A 207 0.45 -2.19 -33.86
CA ASN A 207 1.10 -1.34 -34.86
C ASN A 207 1.83 -0.21 -34.13
N TYR A 208 3.14 -0.09 -34.31
CA TYR A 208 3.94 0.98 -33.73
C TYR A 208 5.09 1.35 -34.67
N GLY A 209 5.33 2.65 -34.88
CA GLY A 209 6.37 3.12 -35.80
C GLY A 209 6.21 2.62 -37.24
N GLY A 210 4.98 2.35 -37.69
CA GLY A 210 4.70 1.80 -39.03
C GLY A 210 4.96 0.29 -39.17
N ARG A 211 5.33 -0.41 -38.08
CA ARG A 211 5.57 -1.85 -38.06
C ARG A 211 4.52 -2.57 -37.22
N ASN A 212 4.11 -3.75 -37.67
CA ASN A 212 3.25 -4.66 -36.90
C ASN A 212 4.11 -5.59 -36.03
N TYR A 213 3.79 -5.67 -34.75
CA TYR A 213 4.38 -6.57 -33.77
C TYR A 213 3.34 -7.61 -33.35
N TYR A 214 3.66 -8.87 -33.56
CA TYR A 214 2.81 -10.03 -33.24
C TYR A 214 3.30 -10.71 -31.97
N ARG A 215 2.55 -11.72 -31.50
CA ARG A 215 2.92 -12.55 -30.34
C ARG A 215 4.40 -12.97 -30.38
N GLY A 216 5.10 -12.75 -29.27
CA GLY A 216 6.51 -13.08 -29.09
C GLY A 216 7.50 -12.08 -29.70
N ASN A 217 7.02 -11.09 -30.49
CA ASN A 217 7.88 -9.99 -30.91
C ASN A 217 8.14 -9.04 -29.75
N VAL A 218 9.32 -8.41 -29.77
CA VAL A 218 9.71 -7.41 -28.77
C VAL A 218 9.67 -6.03 -29.41
N VAL A 219 9.01 -5.09 -28.75
CA VAL A 219 9.06 -3.66 -29.06
C VAL A 219 9.78 -2.95 -27.93
N THR A 220 10.68 -2.02 -28.25
CA THR A 220 11.53 -1.33 -27.28
C THR A 220 11.43 0.18 -27.44
N GLU A 221 11.43 0.90 -26.33
CA GLU A 221 11.48 2.36 -26.31
C GLU A 221 12.33 2.87 -25.14
N THR A 222 12.89 4.08 -25.29
CA THR A 222 13.58 4.77 -24.19
C THR A 222 12.69 5.89 -23.66
N LEU A 223 12.35 5.85 -22.38
CA LEU A 223 11.51 6.82 -21.70
C LEU A 223 12.34 7.66 -20.74
N ASN A 224 12.19 8.98 -20.81
CA ASN A 224 12.62 9.86 -19.74
C ASN A 224 11.53 9.98 -18.68
N LYS A 225 11.84 10.55 -17.51
CA LYS A 225 10.86 10.74 -16.43
C LYS A 225 9.65 11.52 -16.96
N TYR A 226 8.44 11.02 -16.73
CA TYR A 226 7.15 11.53 -17.22
C TYR A 226 6.86 11.36 -18.72
N ASP A 227 7.74 10.72 -19.49
CA ASP A 227 7.38 10.27 -20.84
C ASP A 227 6.35 9.14 -20.74
N THR A 228 5.33 9.19 -21.57
CA THR A 228 4.26 8.19 -21.66
C THR A 228 4.38 7.39 -22.94
N TRP A 229 4.08 6.10 -22.91
CA TRP A 229 4.12 5.24 -24.08
C TRP A 229 2.96 4.26 -24.06
N GLN A 230 2.00 4.47 -24.93
CA GLN A 230 0.83 3.62 -25.07
C GLN A 230 1.01 2.67 -26.26
N LEU A 231 0.57 1.42 -26.10
CA LEU A 231 0.46 0.43 -27.16
C LEU A 231 -0.96 -0.11 -27.18
N VAL A 232 -1.58 -0.12 -28.37
CA VAL A 232 -2.94 -0.62 -28.56
C VAL A 232 -2.96 -1.78 -29.54
N SER A 233 -3.91 -2.70 -29.37
CA SER A 233 -4.14 -3.80 -30.29
C SER A 233 -5.63 -4.07 -30.46
N THR A 234 -6.00 -4.55 -31.65
CA THR A 234 -7.32 -5.16 -31.89
C THR A 234 -7.38 -6.62 -31.41
N GLY A 235 -6.24 -7.22 -31.06
CA GLY A 235 -6.14 -8.51 -30.39
C GLY A 235 -5.91 -8.37 -28.88
N ASP A 236 -5.87 -9.51 -28.20
CA ASP A 236 -5.53 -9.59 -26.77
C ASP A 236 -4.10 -9.09 -26.50
N LEU A 237 -3.88 -8.42 -25.37
CA LEU A 237 -2.55 -8.07 -24.88
C LEU A 237 -2.18 -8.82 -23.59
N THR A 238 -3.09 -9.67 -23.08
CA THR A 238 -2.88 -10.46 -21.87
C THR A 238 -1.62 -11.33 -21.98
N GLY A 239 -0.76 -11.22 -20.98
CA GLY A 239 0.52 -11.92 -20.91
C GLY A 239 1.68 -11.19 -21.60
N SER A 240 1.47 -9.96 -22.10
CA SER A 240 2.59 -9.14 -22.57
C SER A 240 3.52 -8.82 -21.40
N TYR A 241 4.80 -9.06 -21.58
CA TYR A 241 5.81 -8.89 -20.53
C TYR A 241 6.54 -7.57 -20.72
N VAL A 242 6.45 -6.69 -19.73
CA VAL A 242 7.14 -5.41 -19.68
C VAL A 242 8.36 -5.59 -18.78
N LYS A 243 9.56 -5.40 -19.34
CA LYS A 243 10.82 -5.34 -18.60
C LYS A 243 11.51 -4.02 -18.87
N SER A 244 12.02 -3.39 -17.82
CA SER A 244 12.71 -2.10 -17.92
C SER A 244 14.04 -2.10 -17.16
N THR A 245 14.89 -1.11 -17.43
CA THR A 245 16.19 -0.96 -16.74
C THR A 245 16.10 -0.21 -15.41
N LYS A 246 14.97 0.47 -15.17
CA LYS A 246 14.68 1.34 -14.03
C LYS A 246 13.18 1.33 -13.78
N LYS A 247 12.71 1.93 -12.68
CA LYS A 247 11.29 1.90 -12.31
C LYS A 247 10.40 2.51 -13.41
N VAL A 248 9.27 1.85 -13.66
CA VAL A 248 8.22 2.34 -14.57
C VAL A 248 6.85 2.18 -13.93
N VAL A 249 5.89 2.97 -14.40
CA VAL A 249 4.47 2.79 -14.08
C VAL A 249 3.78 2.11 -15.24
N VAL A 250 2.94 1.10 -14.99
CA VAL A 250 2.22 0.37 -16.03
C VAL A 250 0.72 0.34 -15.75
N PHE A 251 -0.08 0.68 -16.76
CA PHE A 251 -1.53 0.51 -16.77
C PHE A 251 -1.92 -0.47 -17.87
N SER A 252 -3.03 -1.18 -17.69
CA SER A 252 -3.64 -1.95 -18.77
C SER A 252 -5.15 -2.02 -18.68
N GLY A 253 -5.76 -2.34 -19.82
CA GLY A 253 -7.20 -2.53 -19.91
C GLY A 253 -7.69 -2.42 -21.35
N ASN A 254 -8.80 -1.72 -21.55
CA ASN A 254 -9.48 -1.67 -22.84
C ASN A 254 -10.07 -0.28 -23.10
N LYS A 255 -9.90 0.20 -24.34
CA LYS A 255 -10.44 1.48 -24.77
C LYS A 255 -11.96 1.57 -24.59
N LYS A 256 -12.65 0.50 -25.00
CA LYS A 256 -14.07 0.21 -24.72
C LYS A 256 -14.37 -1.25 -25.07
N THR A 257 -15.03 -1.99 -24.19
CA THR A 257 -15.32 -3.41 -24.41
C THR A 257 -16.63 -3.88 -23.76
N LYS A 258 -17.17 -4.99 -24.28
CA LYS A 258 -18.22 -5.78 -23.64
C LYS A 258 -17.62 -7.07 -23.07
N ILE A 259 -18.20 -7.59 -21.99
CA ILE A 259 -17.75 -8.79 -21.30
C ILE A 259 -18.91 -9.78 -21.21
N GLY A 260 -18.70 -10.99 -21.72
CA GLY A 260 -19.75 -12.00 -21.81
C GLY A 260 -20.76 -11.74 -22.93
N SER A 261 -22.00 -12.19 -22.74
CA SER A 261 -23.10 -12.08 -23.72
C SER A 261 -23.86 -10.75 -23.69
N GLY A 262 -23.61 -9.91 -22.70
CA GLY A 262 -24.38 -8.68 -22.47
C GLY A 262 -24.07 -7.58 -23.49
N GLY A 263 -24.98 -6.60 -23.57
CA GLY A 263 -24.90 -5.52 -24.56
C GLY A 263 -24.12 -4.28 -24.10
N SER A 264 -24.05 -4.04 -22.79
CA SER A 264 -23.38 -2.86 -22.24
C SER A 264 -21.87 -2.93 -22.41
N GLN A 265 -21.23 -1.76 -22.49
CA GLN A 265 -19.83 -1.64 -22.91
C GLN A 265 -19.17 -0.53 -22.13
N ASP A 266 -17.96 -0.79 -21.64
CA ASP A 266 -17.24 0.18 -20.84
C ASP A 266 -15.75 0.25 -21.16
N HIS A 267 -15.12 1.37 -20.80
CA HIS A 267 -13.66 1.45 -20.66
C HIS A 267 -13.22 0.52 -19.52
N LEU A 268 -12.01 -0.01 -19.57
CA LEU A 268 -11.44 -0.78 -18.46
C LEU A 268 -10.03 -0.26 -18.20
N VAL A 269 -9.67 -0.06 -16.93
CA VAL A 269 -8.33 0.38 -16.55
C VAL A 269 -7.98 -0.02 -15.14
N GLU A 270 -6.77 -0.54 -14.93
CA GLU A 270 -6.13 -0.59 -13.62
C GLU A 270 -4.64 -0.22 -13.75
N GLN A 271 -4.08 0.37 -12.68
CA GLN A 271 -2.62 0.43 -12.53
C GLN A 271 -2.13 -0.93 -12.07
N LEU A 272 -1.18 -1.51 -12.80
CA LEU A 272 -0.70 -2.86 -12.53
C LEU A 272 0.28 -2.89 -11.35
N THR A 273 0.18 -3.95 -10.57
CA THR A 273 1.13 -4.25 -9.50
C THR A 273 2.37 -4.95 -10.08
N PRO A 274 3.58 -4.61 -9.60
CA PRO A 274 4.81 -5.34 -9.95
C PRO A 274 4.77 -6.84 -9.64
N VAL A 275 5.53 -7.65 -10.37
CA VAL A 275 5.59 -9.11 -10.18
C VAL A 275 6.12 -9.52 -8.80
N ASP A 276 6.97 -8.70 -8.16
CA ASP A 276 7.54 -8.97 -6.83
C ASP A 276 6.54 -8.76 -5.68
N THR A 277 5.38 -8.13 -5.93
CA THR A 277 4.31 -7.94 -4.94
C THR A 277 3.15 -8.94 -5.06
N TRP A 278 3.24 -9.90 -5.99
CA TRP A 278 2.20 -10.89 -6.25
C TRP A 278 2.19 -12.00 -5.19
N GLY A 279 1.01 -12.39 -4.71
CA GLY A 279 0.86 -13.40 -3.66
C GLY A 279 0.34 -14.74 -4.15
N LYS A 280 0.06 -15.62 -3.19
CA LYS A 280 -0.41 -17.00 -3.42
C LYS A 280 -1.81 -17.27 -2.87
N ASN A 281 -2.26 -16.51 -1.88
CA ASN A 281 -3.54 -16.72 -1.20
C ASN A 281 -4.47 -15.55 -1.48
N PHE A 282 -5.67 -15.83 -2.00
CA PHE A 282 -6.67 -14.82 -2.29
C PHE A 282 -8.03 -15.27 -1.77
N ALA A 283 -8.89 -14.29 -1.52
CA ALA A 283 -10.29 -14.51 -1.25
C ALA A 283 -11.11 -13.56 -2.13
N THR A 284 -12.30 -13.98 -2.55
CA THR A 284 -13.17 -13.18 -3.42
C THR A 284 -14.55 -13.01 -2.83
N VAL A 285 -15.12 -11.83 -3.03
CA VAL A 285 -16.50 -11.48 -2.72
C VAL A 285 -17.23 -11.17 -4.04
N PRO A 286 -18.44 -11.72 -4.27
CA PRO A 286 -19.20 -11.40 -5.48
C PRO A 286 -19.63 -9.94 -5.54
N ILE A 287 -19.77 -9.41 -6.76
CA ILE A 287 -20.36 -8.09 -6.99
C ILE A 287 -21.82 -8.08 -6.47
N PRO A 288 -22.21 -7.10 -5.64
CA PRO A 288 -23.52 -7.03 -5.03
C PRO A 288 -24.68 -6.95 -6.03
N LEU A 289 -25.79 -7.60 -5.68
CA LEU A 289 -27.07 -7.50 -6.39
C LEU A 289 -27.00 -7.94 -7.86
N ARG A 290 -26.16 -8.93 -8.15
CA ARG A 290 -25.97 -9.51 -9.48
C ARG A 290 -26.55 -10.92 -9.59
N THR A 291 -27.23 -11.23 -10.69
CA THR A 291 -27.73 -12.57 -10.99
C THR A 291 -26.75 -13.37 -11.85
N VAL A 292 -25.76 -12.71 -12.45
CA VAL A 292 -24.71 -13.33 -13.25
C VAL A 292 -23.35 -13.19 -12.60
N GLY A 293 -22.55 -14.26 -12.71
CA GLY A 293 -21.18 -14.28 -12.21
C GLY A 293 -20.22 -13.40 -13.02
N ASP A 294 -18.95 -13.42 -12.63
CA ASP A 294 -17.90 -12.61 -13.27
C ASP A 294 -16.73 -13.47 -13.73
N TYR A 295 -15.97 -12.95 -14.69
CA TYR A 295 -14.79 -13.64 -15.19
C TYR A 295 -13.57 -13.29 -14.37
N PHE A 296 -12.85 -14.31 -13.92
CA PHE A 296 -11.57 -14.16 -13.24
C PHE A 296 -10.47 -14.64 -14.17
N LYS A 297 -9.44 -13.82 -14.34
CA LYS A 297 -8.21 -14.16 -15.06
C LYS A 297 -7.07 -14.31 -14.07
N PHE A 298 -6.28 -15.35 -14.27
CA PHE A 298 -5.15 -15.73 -13.43
C PHE A 298 -3.90 -15.71 -14.29
N ILE A 299 -2.89 -14.91 -13.95
CA ILE A 299 -1.59 -14.86 -14.65
C ILE A 299 -0.51 -15.42 -13.73
N ALA A 300 0.33 -16.33 -14.26
CA ALA A 300 1.42 -16.93 -13.51
C ALA A 300 2.72 -16.12 -13.63
N SER A 301 3.41 -15.92 -12.50
CA SER A 301 4.79 -15.39 -12.49
C SER A 301 5.81 -16.43 -12.96
N GLU A 302 5.49 -17.72 -12.84
CA GLU A 302 6.38 -18.84 -13.12
C GLU A 302 5.71 -19.95 -13.97
N ASP A 303 6.53 -20.73 -14.67
CA ASP A 303 6.08 -21.91 -15.41
C ASP A 303 5.45 -22.95 -14.47
N SER A 304 4.48 -23.71 -14.99
CA SER A 304 3.78 -24.77 -14.26
C SER A 304 3.26 -24.33 -12.88
N THR A 305 2.50 -23.24 -12.84
CA THR A 305 1.82 -22.76 -11.63
C THR A 305 0.46 -23.43 -11.49
N THR A 306 0.19 -24.11 -10.39
CA THR A 306 -1.11 -24.73 -10.09
C THR A 306 -1.94 -23.82 -9.20
N VAL A 307 -3.18 -23.55 -9.63
CA VAL A 307 -4.16 -22.74 -8.92
C VAL A 307 -5.35 -23.61 -8.55
N THR A 308 -5.76 -23.54 -7.28
CA THR A 308 -6.94 -24.20 -6.73
C THR A 308 -7.91 -23.16 -6.19
N ILE A 309 -9.12 -23.15 -6.74
CA ILE A 309 -10.26 -22.38 -6.26
C ILE A 309 -11.15 -23.34 -5.46
N SER A 310 -11.57 -22.92 -4.27
CA SER A 310 -12.49 -23.65 -3.41
C SER A 310 -13.49 -22.70 -2.74
N GLY A 311 -14.45 -23.25 -1.99
CA GLY A 311 -15.52 -22.49 -1.35
C GLY A 311 -16.83 -22.59 -2.14
N GLY A 312 -17.41 -21.44 -2.52
CA GLY A 312 -18.65 -21.38 -3.32
C GLY A 312 -18.53 -21.84 -4.78
N TYR A 313 -17.30 -22.03 -5.25
CA TYR A 313 -16.97 -22.58 -6.58
C TYR A 313 -15.66 -23.37 -6.44
N SER A 314 -15.56 -24.50 -7.15
CA SER A 314 -14.40 -25.39 -7.08
C SER A 314 -13.80 -25.63 -8.45
N SER A 315 -12.50 -25.38 -8.60
CA SER A 315 -11.75 -25.68 -9.81
C SER A 315 -10.26 -25.71 -9.51
N THR A 316 -9.55 -26.73 -10.02
CA THR A 316 -8.09 -26.78 -10.01
C THR A 316 -7.58 -26.81 -11.45
N PHE A 317 -6.54 -26.03 -11.73
CA PHE A 317 -5.92 -25.97 -13.05
C PHE A 317 -4.44 -25.57 -12.95
N THR A 318 -3.69 -25.84 -14.02
CA THR A 318 -2.28 -25.48 -14.12
C THR A 318 -2.07 -24.49 -15.27
N ILE A 319 -1.38 -23.40 -14.98
CA ILE A 319 -0.90 -22.43 -15.96
C ILE A 319 0.50 -22.88 -16.38
N SER A 320 0.62 -23.39 -17.60
CA SER A 320 1.82 -24.12 -18.05
C SER A 320 3.07 -23.26 -18.18
N LYS A 321 2.93 -21.95 -18.44
CA LYS A 321 4.03 -21.03 -18.71
C LYS A 321 3.87 -19.73 -17.91
N LYS A 322 4.99 -19.13 -17.51
CA LYS A 322 5.05 -17.76 -16.97
C LYS A 322 4.47 -16.76 -17.98
N GLY A 323 3.72 -15.79 -17.47
CA GLY A 323 2.91 -14.88 -18.27
C GLY A 323 1.72 -15.54 -18.99
N GLY A 324 1.57 -16.86 -18.88
CA GLY A 324 0.38 -17.57 -19.33
C GLY A 324 -0.82 -17.21 -18.46
N MET A 325 -2.02 -17.39 -19.01
CA MET A 325 -3.26 -17.13 -18.29
C MET A 325 -4.25 -18.29 -18.36
N VAL A 326 -5.09 -18.40 -17.34
CA VAL A 326 -6.33 -19.17 -17.36
C VAL A 326 -7.49 -18.26 -16.96
N GLN A 327 -8.67 -18.45 -17.57
CA GLN A 327 -9.89 -17.68 -17.28
C GLN A 327 -10.95 -18.62 -16.72
N LYS A 328 -11.69 -18.17 -15.70
CA LYS A 328 -12.82 -18.89 -15.10
C LYS A 328 -14.02 -17.96 -14.94
N LEU A 329 -15.22 -18.48 -15.19
CA LEU A 329 -16.46 -17.79 -14.85
C LEU A 329 -16.89 -18.26 -13.45
N ILE A 330 -16.89 -17.35 -12.48
CA ILE A 330 -17.26 -17.65 -11.09
C ILE A 330 -18.68 -17.11 -10.82
N PRO A 331 -19.64 -17.93 -10.35
CA PRO A 331 -21.02 -17.51 -10.13
C PRO A 331 -21.17 -16.34 -9.14
N SER A 332 -22.21 -15.49 -9.29
CA SER A 332 -22.46 -14.33 -8.40
C SER A 332 -22.84 -14.70 -6.97
N THR A 333 -23.03 -15.99 -6.69
CA THR A 333 -23.30 -16.52 -5.36
C THR A 333 -22.05 -17.09 -4.69
N ALA A 334 -20.93 -17.18 -5.40
CA ALA A 334 -19.75 -17.91 -4.97
C ALA A 334 -18.74 -17.03 -4.23
N TYR A 335 -18.61 -17.28 -2.93
CA TYR A 335 -17.54 -16.74 -2.09
C TYR A 335 -16.39 -17.73 -2.09
N CYS A 336 -15.23 -17.34 -2.63
CA CYS A 336 -14.17 -18.29 -2.93
C CYS A 336 -12.87 -18.00 -2.19
N LYS A 337 -12.15 -19.08 -1.89
CA LYS A 337 -10.72 -19.07 -1.59
C LYS A 337 -9.97 -19.48 -2.85
N ILE A 338 -8.88 -18.78 -3.17
CA ILE A 338 -7.97 -19.13 -4.26
C ILE A 338 -6.60 -19.34 -3.64
N VAL A 339 -5.97 -20.47 -3.94
CA VAL A 339 -4.62 -20.81 -3.48
C VAL A 339 -3.80 -21.24 -4.69
N ALA A 340 -2.63 -20.64 -4.84
CA ALA A 340 -1.63 -21.03 -5.83
C ALA A 340 -0.37 -21.56 -5.15
N ASP A 341 0.34 -22.49 -5.80
CA ASP A 341 1.65 -22.96 -5.33
C ASP A 341 2.77 -21.94 -5.57
N LYS A 342 2.59 -21.08 -6.59
CA LYS A 342 3.49 -19.99 -6.99
C LYS A 342 2.73 -18.67 -7.14
N ALA A 343 3.45 -17.55 -7.14
CA ALA A 343 2.81 -16.23 -7.15
C ALA A 343 2.03 -15.98 -8.45
N ILE A 344 0.86 -15.38 -8.31
CA ILE A 344 -0.04 -15.06 -9.42
C ILE A 344 -0.62 -13.66 -9.29
N MET A 345 -1.09 -13.10 -10.41
CA MET A 345 -2.03 -11.98 -10.39
C MET A 345 -3.44 -12.51 -10.66
N VAL A 346 -4.41 -12.03 -9.87
CA VAL A 346 -5.83 -12.34 -10.02
C VAL A 346 -6.57 -11.06 -10.39
N THR A 347 -7.32 -11.08 -11.48
CA THR A 347 -8.13 -9.94 -11.93
C THR A 347 -9.56 -10.38 -12.17
N GLN A 348 -10.50 -9.65 -11.59
CA GLN A 348 -11.93 -9.82 -11.82
C GLN A 348 -12.39 -8.87 -12.93
N PHE A 349 -13.18 -9.41 -13.85
CA PHE A 349 -13.83 -8.71 -14.95
C PHE A 349 -15.34 -8.83 -14.78
N VAL A 350 -15.97 -7.72 -14.42
CA VAL A 350 -17.42 -7.64 -14.22
C VAL A 350 -18.12 -7.79 -15.56
N GLN A 351 -19.12 -8.67 -15.64
CA GLN A 351 -19.83 -8.90 -16.91
C GLN A 351 -20.71 -7.72 -17.34
N SER A 352 -20.88 -7.57 -18.66
CA SER A 352 -21.90 -6.67 -19.22
C SER A 352 -23.30 -7.06 -18.75
N GLN A 353 -24.19 -6.06 -18.70
CA GLN A 353 -25.61 -6.17 -18.37
C GLN A 353 -26.29 -7.26 -19.20
N GLN A 354 -26.93 -8.21 -18.52
CA GLN A 354 -27.66 -9.32 -19.13
C GLN A 354 -29.17 -9.08 -19.15
N SER A 355 -29.68 -8.26 -18.21
CA SER A 355 -31.10 -7.91 -18.11
C SER A 355 -31.28 -6.46 -17.68
N SER A 356 -32.40 -5.83 -18.09
CA SER A 356 -32.72 -4.44 -17.71
C SER A 356 -32.89 -4.25 -16.20
N SER A 357 -33.24 -5.30 -15.47
CA SER A 357 -33.40 -5.30 -14.01
C SER A 357 -32.07 -5.36 -13.24
N GLU A 358 -30.95 -5.57 -13.92
CA GLU A 358 -29.61 -5.66 -13.34
C GLU A 358 -28.63 -4.71 -14.06
N PRO A 359 -28.80 -3.38 -13.89
CA PRO A 359 -27.92 -2.40 -14.53
C PRO A 359 -26.49 -2.60 -14.08
N SER A 360 -25.60 -2.90 -15.03
CA SER A 360 -24.16 -2.97 -14.79
C SER A 360 -23.41 -3.03 -16.10
N ASP A 361 -22.37 -2.24 -16.17
CA ASP A 361 -21.45 -2.21 -17.29
C ASP A 361 -20.17 -2.96 -16.89
N PRO A 362 -19.34 -3.35 -17.87
CA PRO A 362 -18.05 -3.94 -17.59
C PRO A 362 -17.17 -3.09 -16.67
N ALA A 363 -16.47 -3.72 -15.73
CA ALA A 363 -15.46 -3.09 -14.89
C ALA A 363 -14.32 -4.08 -14.64
N MET A 364 -13.13 -3.59 -14.31
CA MET A 364 -11.94 -4.39 -14.08
C MET A 364 -11.38 -4.12 -12.68
N LEU A 365 -11.11 -5.18 -11.91
CA LEU A 365 -10.54 -5.06 -10.55
C LEU A 365 -9.35 -5.99 -10.39
N ILE A 366 -8.23 -5.46 -9.87
CA ILE A 366 -7.15 -6.30 -9.35
C ILE A 366 -7.56 -6.81 -7.97
N ILE A 367 -7.51 -8.13 -7.77
CA ILE A 367 -7.79 -8.76 -6.49
C ILE A 367 -6.45 -8.90 -5.74
N PRO A 368 -6.21 -8.15 -4.65
CA PRO A 368 -5.01 -8.30 -3.87
C PRO A 368 -5.04 -9.64 -3.14
N PRO A 369 -3.86 -10.28 -2.96
CA PRO A 369 -3.76 -11.44 -2.08
C PRO A 369 -4.01 -11.03 -0.62
N VAL A 370 -4.41 -11.98 0.23
CA VAL A 370 -4.85 -11.72 1.62
C VAL A 370 -3.72 -11.07 2.45
N GLU A 371 -2.48 -11.41 2.15
CA GLU A 371 -1.26 -10.88 2.74
C GLU A 371 -1.09 -9.36 2.49
N GLN A 372 -1.78 -8.81 1.48
CA GLN A 372 -1.70 -7.40 1.11
C GLN A 372 -2.83 -6.54 1.71
N TYR A 373 -3.69 -7.11 2.56
CA TYR A 373 -4.80 -6.40 3.18
C TYR A 373 -4.32 -5.32 4.17
N GLY A 374 -4.90 -4.12 4.08
CA GLY A 374 -4.71 -3.02 5.03
C GLY A 374 -5.64 -3.08 6.23
N ALA A 375 -5.38 -2.22 7.22
CA ALA A 375 -6.23 -2.02 8.40
C ALA A 375 -7.16 -0.81 8.28
N ASP A 376 -6.93 0.06 7.29
CA ASP A 376 -7.82 1.18 6.97
C ASP A 376 -7.69 1.68 5.53
N TYR A 377 -8.81 2.17 5.01
CA TYR A 377 -8.96 2.67 3.65
C TYR A 377 -9.70 4.01 3.67
N THR A 378 -9.32 4.91 2.77
CA THR A 378 -10.04 6.17 2.53
C THR A 378 -10.26 6.31 1.05
N PHE A 379 -11.52 6.41 0.62
CA PHE A 379 -11.88 6.49 -0.79
C PHE A 379 -12.96 7.54 -1.02
N SER A 380 -13.14 7.92 -2.29
CA SER A 380 -14.26 8.75 -2.73
C SER A 380 -15.07 7.99 -3.75
N THR A 381 -16.38 8.13 -3.69
CA THR A 381 -17.27 7.60 -4.72
C THR A 381 -17.31 8.58 -5.91
N PRO A 382 -17.04 8.12 -7.15
CA PRO A 382 -17.23 8.90 -8.37
C PRO A 382 -18.69 9.34 -8.53
N LYS A 383 -18.91 10.35 -9.38
CA LYS A 383 -20.26 10.72 -9.83
C LYS A 383 -20.55 10.15 -11.21
N TYR A 384 -21.78 9.69 -11.41
CA TYR A 384 -22.24 9.21 -12.71
C TYR A 384 -22.33 10.36 -13.71
N SER A 385 -22.08 10.13 -15.01
CA SER A 385 -22.12 11.21 -16.01
C SER A 385 -23.46 11.96 -16.07
N LEU A 386 -24.57 11.32 -15.69
CA LEU A 386 -25.91 11.92 -15.64
C LEU A 386 -26.53 11.97 -14.23
N GLY A 387 -25.75 11.76 -13.16
CA GLY A 387 -26.28 11.74 -11.79
C GLY A 387 -25.38 11.08 -10.75
N SER A 388 -25.95 10.16 -9.97
CA SER A 388 -25.29 9.46 -8.87
C SER A 388 -25.25 7.95 -9.10
N TYR A 389 -24.22 7.29 -8.57
CA TYR A 389 -24.13 5.83 -8.54
C TYR A 389 -24.82 5.27 -7.31
N GLU A 390 -25.31 4.03 -7.40
CA GLU A 390 -25.48 3.18 -6.24
C GLU A 390 -24.12 2.56 -5.90
N ASN A 391 -23.52 2.98 -4.78
CA ASN A 391 -22.16 2.61 -4.41
C ASN A 391 -22.15 1.53 -3.33
N PHE A 392 -21.19 0.62 -3.43
CA PHE A 392 -20.97 -0.48 -2.50
C PHE A 392 -19.51 -0.57 -2.09
N PHE A 393 -19.26 -0.63 -0.79
CA PHE A 393 -17.98 -1.05 -0.25
C PHE A 393 -18.06 -2.55 0.06
N MET A 394 -17.30 -3.35 -0.66
CA MET A 394 -17.18 -4.79 -0.44
C MET A 394 -15.95 -5.08 0.42
N PHE A 395 -16.05 -6.04 1.32
CA PHE A 395 -15.01 -6.35 2.28
C PHE A 395 -14.77 -7.85 2.44
N ILE A 396 -13.56 -8.21 2.85
CA ILE A 396 -13.19 -9.56 3.29
C ILE A 396 -12.36 -9.44 4.56
N VAL A 397 -12.79 -10.09 5.64
CA VAL A 397 -12.18 -9.95 6.97
C VAL A 397 -12.24 -11.29 7.72
N GLU A 398 -11.40 -11.47 8.72
CA GLU A 398 -11.54 -12.58 9.67
C GLU A 398 -12.91 -12.52 10.38
N ALA A 399 -13.61 -13.66 10.47
CA ALA A 399 -14.95 -13.73 11.06
C ALA A 399 -15.00 -13.15 12.49
N SER A 400 -13.95 -13.39 13.27
CA SER A 400 -13.80 -12.91 14.64
C SER A 400 -13.57 -11.40 14.73
N GLN A 401 -13.12 -10.76 13.66
CA GLN A 401 -12.80 -9.32 13.59
C GLN A 401 -13.91 -8.51 12.90
N ALA A 402 -14.89 -9.15 12.25
CA ALA A 402 -15.91 -8.43 11.47
C ALA A 402 -16.69 -7.35 12.27
N SER A 403 -16.90 -7.56 13.58
CA SER A 403 -17.60 -6.60 14.45
C SER A 403 -16.82 -5.32 14.74
N GLY A 404 -15.50 -5.31 14.51
CA GLY A 404 -14.64 -4.15 14.70
C GLY A 404 -14.60 -3.20 13.50
N LEU A 405 -15.21 -3.56 12.35
CA LEU A 405 -15.25 -2.69 11.18
C LEU A 405 -16.09 -1.42 11.42
N ARG A 406 -15.57 -0.28 10.96
CA ARG A 406 -16.16 1.05 11.07
C ARG A 406 -16.16 1.74 9.72
N ILE A 407 -17.27 2.39 9.36
CA ILE A 407 -17.36 3.35 8.25
C ILE A 407 -17.65 4.73 8.83
N ASP A 408 -16.81 5.72 8.50
CA ASP A 408 -16.88 7.09 9.00
C ASP A 408 -17.01 7.17 10.53
N GLY A 409 -16.23 6.32 11.20
CA GLY A 409 -16.20 6.19 12.67
C GLY A 409 -17.37 5.41 13.27
N LYS A 410 -18.39 5.04 12.48
CA LYS A 410 -19.58 4.30 12.95
C LYS A 410 -19.46 2.82 12.64
N ALA A 411 -20.08 1.97 13.48
CA ALA A 411 -20.20 0.54 13.17
C ALA A 411 -20.87 0.33 11.79
N PHE A 412 -20.48 -0.73 11.11
CA PHE A 412 -21.14 -1.11 9.86
C PHE A 412 -22.66 -1.26 10.08
N PRO A 413 -23.49 -0.84 9.11
CA PRO A 413 -24.95 -0.88 9.22
C PRO A 413 -25.49 -2.26 9.61
N THR A 414 -26.64 -2.32 10.29
CA THR A 414 -27.24 -3.60 10.71
C THR A 414 -27.70 -4.47 9.54
N ASN A 415 -27.94 -3.88 8.36
CA ASN A 415 -28.26 -4.58 7.12
C ASN A 415 -27.01 -5.04 6.33
N THR A 416 -25.82 -4.99 6.94
CA THR A 416 -24.58 -5.50 6.33
C THR A 416 -24.75 -6.97 5.95
N ILE A 417 -24.49 -7.29 4.68
CA ILE A 417 -24.44 -8.68 4.23
C ILE A 417 -23.05 -9.22 4.56
N ASN A 418 -23.00 -10.31 5.31
CA ASN A 418 -21.76 -10.97 5.68
C ASN A 418 -21.90 -12.48 5.56
N LYS A 419 -21.09 -13.13 4.71
CA LYS A 419 -21.16 -14.57 4.43
C LYS A 419 -19.81 -15.24 4.62
N ALA A 420 -19.82 -16.42 5.22
CA ALA A 420 -18.63 -17.23 5.41
C ALA A 420 -18.05 -17.69 4.07
N ILE A 421 -16.72 -17.64 3.95
CA ILE A 421 -15.98 -18.22 2.84
C ILE A 421 -15.60 -19.65 3.23
N SER A 422 -16.35 -20.63 2.75
CA SER A 422 -16.20 -22.04 3.13
C SER A 422 -14.75 -22.53 2.98
N GLY A 423 -14.23 -23.19 4.02
CA GLY A 423 -12.85 -23.68 4.07
C GLY A 423 -11.82 -22.63 4.57
N THR A 424 -12.29 -21.50 5.10
CA THR A 424 -11.47 -20.46 5.74
C THR A 424 -12.16 -19.92 6.99
N SER A 425 -11.43 -19.14 7.79
CA SER A 425 -11.97 -18.31 8.87
C SER A 425 -12.48 -16.94 8.38
N LEU A 426 -12.36 -16.67 7.07
CA LEU A 426 -12.74 -15.40 6.47
C LEU A 426 -14.24 -15.33 6.20
N VAL A 427 -14.75 -14.12 6.26
CA VAL A 427 -16.09 -13.74 5.83
C VAL A 427 -15.99 -12.62 4.80
N GLY A 428 -16.83 -12.68 3.78
CA GLY A 428 -16.93 -11.67 2.73
C GLY A 428 -18.31 -11.03 2.73
N GLY A 429 -18.37 -9.75 2.39
CA GLY A 429 -19.61 -8.99 2.49
C GLY A 429 -19.57 -7.65 1.78
N TYR A 430 -20.65 -6.89 1.94
CA TYR A 430 -20.70 -5.52 1.45
C TYR A 430 -21.66 -4.64 2.26
N ILE A 431 -21.45 -3.34 2.14
CA ILE A 431 -22.33 -2.28 2.64
C ILE A 431 -22.62 -1.29 1.51
N SER A 432 -23.80 -0.68 1.51
CA SER A 432 -24.09 0.47 0.65
C SER A 432 -23.43 1.72 1.24
N VAL A 433 -22.83 2.53 0.37
CA VAL A 433 -22.19 3.80 0.76
C VAL A 433 -22.77 4.96 -0.04
N SER A 434 -22.84 6.14 0.57
CA SER A 434 -23.39 7.32 -0.08
C SER A 434 -22.41 7.93 -1.10
N ASP A 435 -22.87 8.92 -1.85
CA ASP A 435 -21.98 9.76 -2.64
C ASP A 435 -21.08 10.61 -1.71
N GLY A 436 -19.80 10.70 -2.05
CA GLY A 436 -18.82 11.50 -1.31
C GLY A 436 -17.61 10.72 -0.85
N THR A 437 -16.98 11.23 0.20
CA THR A 437 -15.76 10.69 0.80
C THR A 437 -16.10 9.80 1.98
N HIS A 438 -15.45 8.65 2.04
CA HIS A 438 -15.63 7.67 3.09
C HIS A 438 -14.30 7.15 3.62
N THR A 439 -14.29 6.84 4.90
CA THR A 439 -13.19 6.17 5.60
C THR A 439 -13.70 4.86 6.16
N VAL A 440 -13.01 3.76 5.88
CA VAL A 440 -13.30 2.45 6.47
C VAL A 440 -12.09 2.01 7.27
N ARG A 441 -12.29 1.74 8.56
CA ARG A 441 -11.22 1.36 9.50
C ARG A 441 -11.67 0.22 10.39
N HIS A 442 -10.73 -0.52 10.95
CA HIS A 442 -11.02 -1.42 12.06
C HIS A 442 -10.74 -0.74 13.42
N THR A 443 -11.45 -1.12 14.50
CA THR A 443 -11.21 -0.58 15.85
C THR A 443 -9.88 -1.02 16.46
N SER A 444 -9.41 -2.19 16.05
CA SER A 444 -8.07 -2.69 16.32
C SER A 444 -7.15 -2.37 15.14
N PRO A 445 -6.01 -1.69 15.35
CA PRO A 445 -5.08 -1.29 14.29
C PRO A 445 -4.32 -2.46 13.66
N ILE A 446 -4.30 -3.63 14.31
CA ILE A 446 -3.62 -4.84 13.81
C ILE A 446 -4.54 -5.74 12.97
N ALA A 447 -5.86 -5.51 13.00
CA ALA A 447 -6.79 -6.33 12.23
C ALA A 447 -6.87 -5.84 10.79
N ILE A 448 -6.51 -6.73 9.87
CA ILE A 448 -6.51 -6.46 8.44
C ILE A 448 -7.78 -6.96 7.77
N PHE A 449 -8.18 -6.29 6.69
CA PHE A 449 -9.30 -6.70 5.85
C PHE A 449 -9.10 -6.19 4.43
N GLY A 450 -9.59 -6.91 3.43
CA GLY A 450 -9.62 -6.46 2.04
C GLY A 450 -10.78 -5.50 1.83
N GLY A 451 -10.57 -4.46 1.04
CA GLY A 451 -11.60 -3.48 0.69
C GLY A 451 -11.66 -3.26 -0.82
N PHE A 452 -12.86 -3.25 -1.38
CA PHE A 452 -13.13 -3.04 -2.81
C PHE A 452 -14.30 -2.08 -2.98
N LEU A 453 -14.22 -1.20 -3.97
CA LEU A 453 -15.31 -0.29 -4.29
C LEU A 453 -15.95 -0.71 -5.61
N TYR A 454 -17.28 -0.73 -5.62
CA TYR A 454 -18.05 -0.97 -6.82
C TYR A 454 -19.24 -0.02 -6.84
N GLY A 455 -19.46 0.66 -7.97
CA GLY A 455 -20.64 1.48 -8.18
C GLY A 455 -21.33 1.14 -9.47
N LYS A 456 -22.67 1.20 -9.46
CA LYS A 456 -23.51 1.00 -10.64
C LYS A 456 -24.52 2.12 -10.82
N ALA A 457 -24.71 2.51 -12.07
CA ALA A 457 -25.71 3.47 -12.50
C ALA A 457 -26.32 2.98 -13.82
N HIS A 458 -27.26 3.75 -14.36
CA HIS A 458 -27.80 3.44 -15.68
C HIS A 458 -26.71 3.62 -16.75
N LEU A 459 -26.26 2.53 -17.38
CA LEU A 459 -25.27 2.53 -18.47
C LEU A 459 -23.84 2.98 -18.08
N GLU A 460 -23.49 2.96 -16.79
CA GLU A 460 -22.12 3.16 -16.30
C GLU A 460 -21.90 2.35 -15.02
N THR A 461 -20.71 1.80 -14.86
CA THR A 461 -20.21 1.21 -13.62
C THR A 461 -18.76 1.64 -13.39
N TYR A 462 -18.26 1.42 -12.18
CA TYR A 462 -16.83 1.46 -11.91
C TYR A 462 -16.50 0.37 -10.89
N GLY A 463 -15.26 -0.10 -10.90
CA GLY A 463 -14.76 -0.97 -9.85
C GLY A 463 -13.26 -0.83 -9.68
N PHE A 464 -12.79 -0.81 -8.44
CA PHE A 464 -11.36 -0.88 -8.14
C PHE A 464 -11.13 -1.33 -6.70
N THR A 465 -9.94 -1.87 -6.41
CA THR A 465 -9.51 -2.15 -5.04
C THR A 465 -9.34 -0.86 -4.25
N THR A 466 -9.64 -0.81 -2.95
CA THR A 466 -9.50 0.46 -2.19
C THR A 466 -8.07 0.74 -1.72
N GLY A 467 -7.20 -0.27 -1.72
CA GLY A 467 -5.81 -0.14 -1.31
C GLY A 467 -5.16 -1.50 -1.06
N MET A 468 -3.85 -1.51 -0.90
CA MET A 468 -3.05 -2.69 -0.63
C MET A 468 -1.69 -2.29 -0.05
N ARG A 469 -1.09 -3.19 0.75
CA ARG A 469 0.22 -2.96 1.41
C ARG A 469 1.43 -3.01 0.48
N MET A 470 1.30 -3.41 -0.79
CA MET A 470 2.42 -3.49 -1.74
C MET A 470 3.73 -4.14 -1.24
N ALA A 471 3.63 -5.04 -0.26
CA ALA A 471 4.73 -5.81 0.30
C ALA A 471 5.37 -6.71 -0.76
N ARG A 472 6.69 -6.95 -0.69
CA ARG A 472 7.37 -7.89 -1.60
C ARG A 472 7.20 -9.35 -1.15
N VAL A 473 5.98 -9.86 -1.23
CA VAL A 473 5.62 -11.22 -0.78
C VAL A 473 6.12 -12.35 -1.69
N ASN A 474 6.63 -12.02 -2.88
CA ASN A 474 7.23 -12.99 -3.82
C ASN A 474 8.77 -12.96 -3.82
N ALA A 475 9.40 -12.10 -3.01
CA ALA A 475 10.85 -12.07 -2.86
C ALA A 475 11.32 -13.12 -1.85
N VAL A 476 12.59 -13.54 -1.94
CA VAL A 476 13.19 -14.42 -0.91
C VAL A 476 13.26 -13.63 0.39
N CYS A 477 12.38 -13.95 1.33
CA CYS A 477 12.43 -13.38 2.67
C CYS A 477 13.65 -13.91 3.41
N VAL A 478 14.47 -12.99 3.93
CA VAL A 478 15.62 -13.30 4.78
C VAL A 478 15.30 -12.73 6.15
N PRO A 479 15.21 -13.56 7.21
CA PRO A 479 14.95 -13.06 8.54
C PRO A 479 15.95 -11.98 8.92
N SER A 480 15.44 -10.83 9.35
CA SER A 480 16.23 -9.64 9.65
C SER A 480 15.80 -9.05 11.00
N PRO A 481 16.62 -8.21 11.64
CA PRO A 481 16.21 -7.53 12.86
C PRO A 481 15.00 -6.64 12.57
N THR A 482 13.95 -6.74 13.38
CA THR A 482 12.75 -5.91 13.25
C THR A 482 13.10 -4.43 13.29
N VAL A 483 12.71 -3.69 12.25
CA VAL A 483 12.80 -2.24 12.21
C VAL A 483 11.39 -1.69 12.05
N THR A 484 10.90 -0.98 13.05
CA THR A 484 9.55 -0.39 13.02
C THR A 484 9.39 0.52 11.79
N GLY A 485 8.44 0.19 10.91
CA GLY A 485 8.07 0.99 9.75
C GLY A 485 8.95 0.82 8.51
N ASP A 486 9.70 -0.27 8.38
CA ASP A 486 10.64 -0.48 7.26
C ASP A 486 10.03 -1.12 6.00
N GLY A 487 8.80 -1.61 6.08
CA GLY A 487 8.07 -2.28 5.01
C GLY A 487 8.41 -3.75 4.78
N ILE A 488 9.14 -4.38 5.69
CA ILE A 488 9.78 -5.69 5.44
C ILE A 488 9.18 -6.72 6.39
N ASP A 489 8.77 -7.85 5.82
CA ASP A 489 8.49 -9.09 6.57
C ASP A 489 9.82 -9.61 7.17
N ASN A 490 10.19 -9.10 8.35
CA ASN A 490 11.46 -9.36 9.03
C ASN A 490 11.50 -10.77 9.63
N ASP A 491 10.36 -11.42 9.91
CA ASP A 491 10.27 -12.75 10.52
C ASP A 491 9.82 -13.86 9.55
N CYS A 492 9.51 -13.50 8.31
CA CYS A 492 9.12 -14.38 7.21
C CYS A 492 7.82 -15.15 7.45
N ASP A 493 6.88 -14.60 8.22
CA ASP A 493 5.58 -15.21 8.48
C ASP A 493 4.53 -14.87 7.39
N GLY A 494 4.90 -14.03 6.41
CA GLY A 494 4.04 -13.58 5.32
C GLY A 494 3.19 -12.36 5.66
N LYS A 495 3.43 -11.72 6.81
CA LYS A 495 2.80 -10.47 7.23
C LYS A 495 3.88 -9.41 7.47
N ILE A 496 3.40 -8.19 7.71
CA ILE A 496 4.22 -7.03 8.07
C ILE A 496 3.58 -6.39 9.31
N ASP A 497 3.28 -7.18 10.34
CA ASP A 497 2.62 -6.73 11.58
C ASP A 497 3.60 -6.39 12.71
N GLU A 498 4.86 -6.77 12.59
CA GLU A 498 6.00 -6.45 13.45
C GLU A 498 6.36 -4.95 13.47
N GLU A 499 5.82 -4.17 12.53
CA GLU A 499 6.04 -2.72 12.43
C GLU A 499 5.17 -1.88 13.37
N LEU A 500 4.24 -2.49 14.11
CA LEU A 500 3.29 -1.77 14.94
C LEU A 500 3.81 -1.61 16.38
N CYS A 501 4.18 -0.38 16.76
CA CYS A 501 4.54 -0.05 18.15
C CYS A 501 3.29 0.02 19.05
N THR A 502 2.98 -1.05 19.81
CA THR A 502 1.99 -1.00 20.90
C THR A 502 2.59 -1.41 22.26
N PRO A 503 1.99 -0.99 23.40
CA PRO A 503 2.41 -1.40 24.75
C PRO A 503 2.37 -2.91 24.99
N GLU A 504 1.67 -3.68 24.15
CA GLU A 504 1.60 -5.13 24.25
C GLU A 504 2.91 -5.82 23.81
N ASN A 505 3.74 -5.17 22.98
CA ASN A 505 5.06 -5.67 22.55
C ASN A 505 6.12 -5.73 23.67
N GLN A 506 5.77 -5.43 24.93
CA GLN A 506 6.71 -5.49 26.06
C GLN A 506 6.73 -6.84 26.80
N ASN A 507 5.75 -7.72 26.59
CA ASN A 507 5.61 -8.95 27.37
C ASN A 507 5.83 -10.21 26.53
N LYS A 508 7.08 -10.49 26.14
CA LYS A 508 7.45 -11.68 25.38
C LYS A 508 6.92 -12.97 26.03
N VAL A 509 6.14 -13.74 25.28
CA VAL A 509 5.64 -15.06 25.67
C VAL A 509 6.29 -16.09 24.75
N ASP A 510 7.41 -16.67 25.18
CA ASP A 510 8.05 -17.76 24.43
C ASP A 510 7.07 -18.93 24.22
N GLY A 511 7.01 -19.42 22.99
CA GLY A 511 6.17 -20.56 22.66
C GLY A 511 6.61 -21.81 23.40
N GLN A 512 5.66 -22.46 24.06
CA GLN A 512 5.87 -23.80 24.58
C GLN A 512 5.04 -24.80 23.79
N TRP A 513 5.70 -25.93 23.51
CA TRP A 513 5.08 -27.06 22.86
C TRP A 513 3.88 -27.52 23.67
N ALA A 514 2.70 -27.56 23.07
CA ALA A 514 1.60 -28.31 23.65
C ALA A 514 1.99 -29.78 23.81
N SER A 515 1.32 -30.49 24.73
CA SER A 515 1.47 -31.93 24.85
C SER A 515 1.32 -32.58 23.47
N TRP A 516 2.22 -33.50 23.15
CA TRP A 516 2.13 -34.27 21.92
C TRP A 516 0.73 -34.85 21.75
N ALA A 517 0.14 -34.65 20.57
CA ALA A 517 -1.01 -35.45 20.21
C ALA A 517 -0.62 -36.94 20.25
N SER A 518 -1.59 -37.81 20.51
CA SER A 518 -1.40 -39.24 20.31
C SER A 518 -0.90 -39.47 18.88
N TYR A 519 0.02 -40.42 18.69
CA TYR A 519 0.42 -40.83 17.34
C TYR A 519 -0.81 -41.17 16.51
N GLY A 520 -0.89 -40.59 15.31
CA GLY A 520 -1.89 -40.98 14.33
C GLY A 520 -1.77 -42.47 13.99
N ALA A 521 -2.76 -42.99 13.30
CA ALA A 521 -2.71 -44.36 12.80
C ALA A 521 -1.44 -44.59 11.95
N CYS A 522 -0.85 -45.78 12.04
CA CYS A 522 0.34 -46.16 11.28
C CYS A 522 0.03 -46.08 9.78
N SER A 523 0.63 -45.11 9.07
CA SER A 523 0.44 -44.96 7.61
C SER A 523 1.24 -46.05 6.90
N VAL A 524 0.55 -46.86 6.11
CA VAL A 524 1.15 -48.02 5.44
C VAL A 524 1.43 -47.70 3.97
N THR A 525 2.66 -47.93 3.51
CA THR A 525 2.97 -47.96 2.07
C THR A 525 3.09 -49.41 1.65
N CYS A 526 2.03 -49.98 1.06
CA CYS A 526 2.04 -51.36 0.62
C CYS A 526 2.69 -51.43 -0.78
N GLN A 527 3.90 -51.98 -0.90
CA GLN A 527 4.50 -52.32 -2.19
C GLN A 527 3.91 -53.65 -2.71
N PRO A 528 3.27 -53.68 -3.88
CA PRO A 528 2.48 -54.84 -4.33
C PRO A 528 3.29 -56.10 -4.69
N THR A 529 4.63 -56.07 -4.65
CA THR A 529 5.46 -57.18 -5.15
C THR A 529 6.40 -57.84 -4.12
N THR A 530 6.60 -57.29 -2.92
CA THR A 530 7.61 -57.83 -1.96
C THR A 530 7.11 -58.05 -0.53
N GLY A 531 5.83 -57.78 -0.23
CA GLY A 531 5.20 -58.19 1.05
C GLY A 531 5.84 -57.63 2.33
N THR A 532 6.74 -56.64 2.25
CA THR A 532 7.36 -56.03 3.43
C THR A 532 6.54 -54.82 3.86
N VAL A 533 6.06 -54.83 5.11
CA VAL A 533 5.16 -53.80 5.65
C VAL A 533 5.97 -52.83 6.52
N SER A 534 6.47 -51.74 5.93
CA SER A 534 7.01 -50.62 6.70
C SER A 534 5.92 -49.56 6.86
N GLY A 535 5.56 -49.25 8.10
CA GLY A 535 4.63 -48.17 8.41
C GLY A 535 5.32 -47.05 9.19
N THR A 536 4.83 -45.84 9.03
CA THR A 536 5.25 -44.68 9.82
C THR A 536 4.05 -44.09 10.51
N LYS A 537 4.14 -43.79 11.81
CA LYS A 537 3.10 -43.05 12.51
C LYS A 537 3.65 -41.69 12.88
N THR A 538 2.87 -40.66 12.58
CA THR A 538 3.25 -39.28 12.84
C THR A 538 2.35 -38.74 13.94
N ARG A 539 2.96 -38.14 14.95
CA ARG A 539 2.25 -37.25 15.89
C ARG A 539 2.69 -35.82 15.62
N THR A 540 1.78 -34.90 15.87
CA THR A 540 2.05 -33.47 15.80
C THR A 540 1.77 -32.84 17.15
N ARG A 541 2.41 -31.70 17.38
CA ARG A 541 2.11 -30.80 18.49
C ARG A 541 2.16 -29.39 17.94
N SER A 542 1.23 -28.57 18.37
CA SER A 542 1.22 -27.14 18.06
C SER A 542 1.99 -26.38 19.14
N CYS A 543 2.70 -25.34 18.73
CA CYS A 543 3.36 -24.41 19.64
C CYS A 543 2.29 -23.47 20.21
N SER A 544 1.54 -23.95 21.20
CA SER A 544 0.27 -23.33 21.60
C SER A 544 -0.02 -23.35 23.10
N ASN A 545 0.91 -23.75 23.97
CA ASN A 545 0.65 -23.81 25.42
C ASN A 545 1.82 -23.36 26.32
N PRO A 546 2.10 -22.04 26.41
CA PRO A 546 1.43 -20.95 25.70
C PRO A 546 1.91 -20.79 24.25
N ALA A 547 1.08 -20.20 23.39
CA ALA A 547 1.46 -19.83 22.04
C ALA A 547 2.49 -18.67 22.07
N PRO A 548 3.45 -18.63 21.14
CA PRO A 548 4.35 -17.50 20.99
C PRO A 548 3.56 -16.20 20.84
N ALA A 549 3.87 -15.20 21.65
CA ALA A 549 3.31 -13.86 21.54
C ALA A 549 4.37 -12.80 21.89
N TYR A 550 4.25 -11.61 21.31
CA TYR A 550 5.02 -10.41 21.68
C TYR A 550 6.56 -10.61 21.66
N ASP A 551 7.15 -11.15 20.58
CA ASP A 551 8.57 -11.55 20.47
C ASP A 551 9.00 -12.81 21.26
N GLY A 552 8.05 -13.66 21.65
CA GLY A 552 8.37 -14.97 22.19
C GLY A 552 9.03 -15.89 21.16
N LYS A 553 10.11 -16.57 21.54
CA LYS A 553 10.77 -17.57 20.69
C LYS A 553 9.79 -18.65 20.25
N GLN A 554 9.79 -18.97 18.97
CA GLN A 554 9.16 -20.20 18.47
C GLN A 554 9.75 -21.42 19.18
N CYS A 555 8.91 -22.44 19.34
CA CYS A 555 9.32 -23.67 20.01
C CYS A 555 10.50 -24.33 19.28
N VAL A 556 11.63 -24.52 19.96
CA VAL A 556 12.82 -25.14 19.36
C VAL A 556 12.61 -26.66 19.21
N GLY A 557 12.90 -27.21 18.02
CA GLY A 557 12.71 -28.63 17.67
C GLY A 557 11.60 -28.86 16.65
N THR A 558 11.34 -30.10 16.26
CA THR A 558 10.28 -30.40 15.29
C THR A 558 8.89 -30.47 15.96
N GLY A 559 7.89 -29.83 15.34
CA GLY A 559 6.47 -29.93 15.71
C GLY A 559 5.80 -31.21 15.18
N SER A 560 6.56 -32.04 14.49
CA SER A 560 6.15 -33.32 13.94
C SER A 560 7.24 -34.34 14.23
N GLU A 561 6.82 -35.51 14.70
CA GLU A 561 7.71 -36.64 14.96
C GLU A 561 7.14 -37.87 14.28
N THR A 562 7.95 -38.45 13.40
CA THR A 562 7.63 -39.65 12.63
C THR A 562 8.49 -40.80 13.10
N VAL A 563 7.86 -41.88 13.57
CA VAL A 563 8.54 -43.09 14.02
C VAL A 563 8.09 -44.29 13.23
N SER A 564 9.01 -45.23 13.02
CA SER A 564 8.71 -46.53 12.45
C SER A 564 7.72 -47.26 13.36
N CYS A 565 6.65 -47.79 12.79
CA CYS A 565 5.70 -48.64 13.47
C CYS A 565 5.55 -49.94 12.72
N THR A 566 5.40 -51.03 13.48
CA THR A 566 5.01 -52.33 12.95
C THR A 566 3.48 -52.40 13.01
N PRO A 567 2.77 -52.37 11.86
CA PRO A 567 1.31 -52.43 11.88
C PRO A 567 0.86 -53.80 12.40
N THR A 568 -0.08 -53.82 13.35
CA THR A 568 -0.70 -55.06 13.85
C THR A 568 -1.87 -55.54 13.00
N ASN A 569 -2.24 -54.81 11.94
CA ASN A 569 -3.31 -55.19 11.02
C ASN A 569 -2.86 -55.13 9.56
N PRO A 570 -3.21 -56.14 8.74
CA PRO A 570 -2.87 -56.19 7.31
C PRO A 570 -3.55 -55.05 6.53
N CYS A 571 -2.89 -54.58 5.46
CA CYS A 571 -3.36 -53.50 4.59
C CYS A 571 -4.86 -53.71 4.22
N ARG A 572 -5.69 -52.66 4.37
CA ARG A 572 -7.07 -52.66 3.87
C ARG A 572 -7.03 -52.68 2.34
N VAL A 573 -7.44 -53.80 1.77
CA VAL A 573 -7.52 -53.98 0.34
C VAL A 573 -8.99 -54.06 -0.03
N ASP A 574 -9.51 -53.04 -0.71
CA ASP A 574 -10.85 -53.10 -1.30
C ASP A 574 -10.85 -54.16 -2.41
N GLY A 575 -11.90 -54.98 -2.44
CA GLY A 575 -11.98 -56.08 -3.37
C GLY A 575 -11.95 -55.58 -4.81
N GLN A 576 -11.01 -56.08 -5.61
CA GLN A 576 -11.09 -55.95 -7.06
C GLN A 576 -11.44 -57.30 -7.67
N TRP A 577 -12.31 -57.21 -8.67
CA TRP A 577 -12.72 -58.34 -9.46
C TRP A 577 -11.49 -59.03 -10.07
N GLY A 578 -11.36 -60.33 -9.82
CA GLY A 578 -10.48 -61.19 -10.58
C GLY A 578 -10.75 -61.11 -12.08
N SER A 579 -9.76 -61.50 -12.88
CA SER A 579 -10.00 -61.88 -14.27
C SER A 579 -11.20 -62.83 -14.28
N TRP A 580 -12.17 -62.56 -15.14
CA TRP A 580 -13.30 -63.48 -15.30
C TRP A 580 -12.78 -64.90 -15.55
N GLY A 581 -13.33 -65.88 -14.83
CA GLY A 581 -13.11 -67.26 -15.19
C GLY A 581 -13.51 -67.50 -16.66
N SER A 582 -12.92 -68.50 -17.30
CA SER A 582 -13.48 -69.04 -18.53
C SER A 582 -14.96 -69.36 -18.29
N TYR A 583 -15.83 -69.09 -19.25
CA TYR A 583 -17.22 -69.53 -19.15
C TYR A 583 -17.28 -71.04 -18.90
N GLY A 584 -18.11 -71.45 -17.93
CA GLY A 584 -18.38 -72.86 -17.69
C GLY A 584 -19.00 -73.53 -18.91
N ALA A 585 -19.12 -74.87 -18.85
CA ALA A 585 -19.87 -75.60 -19.86
C ALA A 585 -21.28 -75.01 -20.01
N CYS A 586 -21.80 -75.03 -21.24
CA CYS A 586 -23.14 -74.57 -21.50
C CYS A 586 -24.14 -75.34 -20.63
N SER A 587 -25.15 -74.68 -20.05
CA SER A 587 -26.13 -75.33 -19.17
C SER A 587 -26.98 -76.41 -19.87
N VAL A 588 -26.77 -76.62 -21.17
CA VAL A 588 -27.41 -77.65 -22.00
C VAL A 588 -26.35 -78.28 -22.91
N THR A 589 -26.53 -79.55 -23.25
CA THR A 589 -25.67 -80.26 -24.23
C THR A 589 -26.09 -80.01 -25.68
N CYS A 590 -27.26 -79.37 -25.91
CA CYS A 590 -27.67 -78.90 -27.22
C CYS A 590 -28.72 -77.76 -27.13
N GLY A 591 -28.53 -76.66 -27.87
CA GLY A 591 -29.45 -75.51 -27.95
C GLY A 591 -28.89 -74.23 -27.32
N SER A 592 -29.72 -73.18 -27.22
CA SER A 592 -29.36 -71.93 -26.55
C SER A 592 -29.41 -72.14 -25.04
N GLY A 593 -28.26 -72.45 -24.45
CA GLY A 593 -28.09 -72.46 -23.00
C GLY A 593 -27.49 -71.16 -22.52
N LEU A 594 -27.38 -71.04 -21.21
CA LEU A 594 -26.63 -69.96 -20.58
C LEU A 594 -25.31 -70.55 -20.10
N ARG A 595 -24.19 -69.96 -20.53
CA ARG A 595 -22.90 -70.24 -19.90
C ARG A 595 -22.63 -69.11 -18.93
N THR A 596 -22.46 -69.48 -17.69
CA THR A 596 -22.15 -68.56 -16.61
C THR A 596 -20.65 -68.59 -16.43
N ARG A 597 -20.02 -67.41 -16.43
CA ARG A 597 -18.70 -67.24 -15.84
C ARG A 597 -18.87 -66.50 -14.54
N SER A 598 -18.21 -66.98 -13.51
CA SER A 598 -18.02 -66.26 -12.27
C SER A 598 -16.66 -65.61 -12.29
N ARG A 599 -16.58 -64.45 -11.65
CA ARG A 599 -15.33 -63.88 -11.20
C ARG A 599 -15.44 -63.81 -9.69
N SER A 600 -14.39 -64.24 -9.01
CA SER A 600 -14.33 -64.07 -7.58
C SER A 600 -13.75 -62.69 -7.30
N CYS A 601 -14.23 -62.06 -6.23
CA CYS A 601 -13.67 -60.82 -5.73
C CYS A 601 -12.33 -61.17 -5.05
N ASN A 602 -11.30 -61.45 -5.85
CA ASN A 602 -10.09 -62.12 -5.39
C ASN A 602 -8.77 -61.61 -6.00
N ASN A 603 -8.77 -60.55 -6.82
CA ASN A 603 -7.55 -60.01 -7.42
C ASN A 603 -7.44 -58.48 -7.35
N PRO A 604 -7.17 -57.90 -6.16
CA PRO A 604 -7.02 -58.61 -4.89
C PRO A 604 -8.34 -58.85 -4.14
N ALA A 605 -8.37 -59.87 -3.26
CA ALA A 605 -9.51 -60.19 -2.40
C ALA A 605 -9.68 -59.17 -1.28
N PRO A 606 -10.93 -58.83 -0.86
CA PRO A 606 -11.15 -57.94 0.26
C PRO A 606 -10.48 -58.48 1.52
N THR A 607 -9.54 -57.73 2.08
CA THR A 607 -8.85 -58.08 3.33
C THR A 607 -8.69 -56.84 4.19
N GLY A 608 -8.69 -57.00 5.52
CA GLY A 608 -8.52 -55.89 6.47
C GLY A 608 -9.70 -54.90 6.53
N GLY A 609 -10.94 -55.34 6.24
CA GLY A 609 -12.14 -54.48 6.27
C GLY A 609 -12.39 -53.66 5.01
N GLY A 610 -11.82 -54.08 3.87
CA GLY A 610 -12.10 -53.52 2.54
C GLY A 610 -13.53 -53.80 2.09
N SER A 611 -14.09 -52.92 1.25
CA SER A 611 -15.43 -53.09 0.71
C SER A 611 -15.47 -54.25 -0.30
N ASP A 612 -16.58 -55.00 -0.30
CA ASP A 612 -16.85 -56.01 -1.32
C ASP A 612 -16.94 -55.37 -2.71
N CYS A 613 -16.57 -56.12 -3.74
CA CYS A 613 -16.59 -55.67 -5.12
C CYS A 613 -18.02 -55.24 -5.54
N VAL A 614 -18.20 -53.98 -5.98
CA VAL A 614 -19.50 -53.46 -6.43
C VAL A 614 -19.79 -53.90 -7.88
N GLY A 615 -20.98 -54.48 -8.12
CA GLY A 615 -21.41 -55.10 -9.40
C GLY A 615 -21.68 -56.61 -9.26
N SER A 616 -22.22 -57.28 -10.29
CA SER A 616 -22.48 -58.73 -10.20
C SER A 616 -21.19 -59.57 -10.28
N SER A 617 -21.07 -60.58 -9.41
CA SER A 617 -19.98 -61.58 -9.39
C SER A 617 -20.12 -62.67 -10.47
N THR A 618 -21.28 -62.71 -11.10
CA THR A 618 -21.63 -63.62 -12.19
C THR A 618 -22.02 -62.82 -13.43
N SER A 619 -21.52 -63.27 -14.57
CA SER A 619 -21.92 -62.78 -15.89
C SER A 619 -22.38 -63.98 -16.70
N THR A 620 -23.66 -63.96 -17.04
CA THR A 620 -24.30 -64.95 -17.90
C THR A 620 -24.28 -64.43 -19.32
N THR A 621 -23.77 -65.23 -20.24
CA THR A 621 -23.92 -64.96 -21.68
C THR A 621 -24.51 -66.19 -22.34
N ILE A 622 -25.27 -65.98 -23.40
CA ILE A 622 -25.88 -67.07 -24.16
C ILE A 622 -24.74 -67.89 -24.78
N CYS A 623 -24.72 -69.19 -24.49
CA CYS A 623 -23.96 -70.16 -25.24
C CYS A 623 -24.88 -70.85 -26.22
N THR A 624 -24.49 -70.82 -27.48
CA THR A 624 -25.17 -71.59 -28.50
C THR A 624 -24.24 -72.75 -28.84
N MET A 625 -24.47 -73.89 -28.20
CA MET A 625 -23.90 -75.16 -28.65
C MET A 625 -24.90 -75.79 -29.63
N VAL A 626 -24.36 -76.51 -30.62
CA VAL A 626 -25.10 -77.30 -31.61
C VAL A 626 -26.38 -77.87 -30.98
N ALA A 627 -27.57 -77.42 -31.41
CA ALA A 627 -28.89 -77.87 -30.94
C ALA A 627 -29.16 -79.38 -31.12
N CYS A 628 -30.41 -79.83 -30.93
CA CYS A 628 -30.81 -81.25 -30.88
C CYS A 628 -31.61 -81.67 -32.14
N PRO A 629 -31.57 -82.93 -32.61
CA PRO A 629 -32.07 -83.34 -33.92
C PRO A 629 -33.52 -82.90 -34.19
N ILE A 630 -33.71 -82.08 -35.22
CA ILE A 630 -34.99 -81.65 -35.78
C ILE A 630 -35.00 -82.10 -37.24
N ASP A 631 -36.01 -82.85 -37.67
CA ASP A 631 -36.24 -83.14 -39.09
C ASP A 631 -36.77 -81.89 -39.79
N GLY A 632 -36.22 -81.59 -40.97
CA GLY A 632 -36.51 -80.35 -41.66
C GLY A 632 -37.87 -80.35 -42.37
N ASN A 633 -38.67 -79.30 -42.16
CA ASN A 633 -39.81 -78.96 -43.03
C ASN A 633 -39.53 -77.65 -43.78
N TRP A 634 -40.05 -77.57 -45.01
CA TRP A 634 -39.93 -76.38 -45.83
C TRP A 634 -40.71 -75.22 -45.22
N ALA A 635 -40.08 -74.05 -45.12
CA ALA A 635 -40.82 -72.81 -44.88
C ALA A 635 -41.77 -72.51 -46.05
N THR A 636 -42.80 -71.70 -45.79
CA THR A 636 -43.55 -71.06 -46.89
C THR A 636 -42.57 -70.31 -47.79
N TRP A 637 -42.81 -70.34 -49.11
CA TRP A 637 -41.90 -69.68 -50.05
C TRP A 637 -41.76 -68.20 -49.70
N GLY A 638 -40.51 -67.72 -49.62
CA GLY A 638 -40.26 -66.29 -49.59
C GLY A 638 -40.81 -65.63 -50.86
N SER A 639 -41.14 -64.34 -50.77
CA SER A 639 -41.36 -63.52 -51.96
C SER A 639 -40.14 -63.59 -52.88
N TYR A 640 -40.33 -63.47 -54.20
CA TYR A 640 -39.20 -63.35 -55.12
C TYR A 640 -38.32 -62.17 -54.70
N GLY A 641 -37.00 -62.41 -54.61
CA GLY A 641 -36.03 -61.34 -54.42
C GLY A 641 -36.04 -60.37 -55.60
N GLY A 642 -35.37 -59.23 -55.44
CA GLY A 642 -35.09 -58.35 -56.56
C GLY A 642 -34.42 -59.10 -57.72
N CYS A 643 -34.65 -58.64 -58.95
CA CYS A 643 -34.01 -59.24 -60.13
C CYS A 643 -32.48 -59.25 -59.97
N THR A 644 -31.84 -60.37 -60.32
CA THR A 644 -30.37 -60.51 -60.25
C THR A 644 -29.62 -59.46 -61.06
N VAL A 645 -30.27 -58.85 -62.05
CA VAL A 645 -29.75 -57.69 -62.79
C VAL A 645 -30.85 -56.66 -63.01
N THR A 646 -30.50 -55.38 -63.01
CA THR A 646 -31.45 -54.29 -63.25
C THR A 646 -31.81 -54.11 -64.73
N CYS A 647 -31.09 -54.76 -65.65
CA CYS A 647 -31.25 -54.72 -67.10
C CYS A 647 -30.58 -55.98 -67.72
N GLY A 648 -30.83 -56.31 -68.98
CA GLY A 648 -30.15 -57.36 -69.75
C GLY A 648 -30.74 -58.78 -69.63
N GLY A 649 -31.86 -58.94 -68.93
CA GLY A 649 -32.46 -60.23 -68.64
C GLY A 649 -31.83 -60.86 -67.41
N GLY A 650 -32.49 -60.70 -66.26
CA GLY A 650 -32.13 -61.35 -65.02
C GLY A 650 -33.08 -62.47 -64.63
N SER A 651 -32.68 -63.22 -63.63
CA SER A 651 -33.53 -64.19 -62.95
C SER A 651 -33.92 -63.63 -61.57
N GLN A 652 -35.21 -63.67 -61.24
CA GLN A 652 -35.64 -63.55 -59.85
C GLN A 652 -35.63 -64.95 -59.27
N THR A 653 -34.88 -65.11 -58.18
CA THR A 653 -34.87 -66.34 -57.41
C THR A 653 -35.71 -66.11 -56.17
N ARG A 654 -36.70 -66.98 -55.95
CA ARG A 654 -37.26 -67.16 -54.62
C ARG A 654 -36.72 -68.45 -54.07
N THR A 655 -36.27 -68.39 -52.83
CA THR A 655 -35.83 -69.55 -52.09
C THR A 655 -36.83 -69.79 -50.98
N ARG A 656 -37.25 -71.04 -50.83
CA ARG A 656 -37.79 -71.50 -49.55
C ARG A 656 -36.62 -72.14 -48.83
N THR A 657 -36.37 -71.67 -47.63
CA THR A 657 -35.39 -72.30 -46.77
C THR A 657 -36.08 -73.44 -46.05
N CYS A 658 -35.41 -74.59 -45.98
CA CYS A 658 -35.82 -75.69 -45.12
C CYS A 658 -35.58 -75.18 -43.68
N SER A 659 -36.54 -74.41 -43.15
CA SER A 659 -36.37 -73.58 -41.97
C SER A 659 -37.61 -73.43 -41.10
N ASP A 660 -38.69 -74.17 -41.37
CA ASP A 660 -39.94 -74.09 -40.58
C ASP A 660 -40.48 -75.49 -40.20
N PRO A 661 -39.79 -76.25 -39.34
CA PRO A 661 -38.47 -75.94 -38.75
C PRO A 661 -37.29 -76.48 -39.60
N ALA A 662 -36.10 -75.89 -39.44
CA ALA A 662 -34.89 -76.30 -40.17
C ALA A 662 -34.33 -77.65 -39.70
N PRO A 663 -33.73 -78.47 -40.60
CA PRO A 663 -33.10 -79.71 -40.22
C PRO A 663 -31.81 -79.36 -39.49
N GLN A 664 -31.75 -79.76 -38.24
CA GLN A 664 -30.73 -79.28 -37.33
C GLN A 664 -30.37 -80.43 -36.40
N HIS A 665 -29.08 -80.77 -36.30
CA HIS A 665 -28.48 -81.69 -35.32
C HIS A 665 -28.66 -83.19 -35.53
N GLY A 666 -28.54 -83.61 -36.79
CA GLY A 666 -28.62 -85.02 -37.18
C GLY A 666 -30.02 -85.45 -37.63
N GLY A 667 -30.99 -84.52 -37.67
CA GLY A 667 -32.27 -84.75 -38.34
C GLY A 667 -32.13 -84.74 -39.86
N THR A 668 -33.05 -85.43 -40.54
CA THR A 668 -33.05 -85.59 -42.00
C THR A 668 -33.39 -84.29 -42.73
N SER A 669 -32.69 -84.05 -43.84
CA SER A 669 -32.87 -82.85 -44.68
C SER A 669 -34.20 -82.89 -45.45
N CYS A 670 -34.78 -81.72 -45.76
CA CYS A 670 -35.95 -81.67 -46.64
C CYS A 670 -35.63 -82.25 -48.03
N SER A 671 -36.49 -83.14 -48.54
CA SER A 671 -36.40 -83.67 -49.92
C SER A 671 -37.13 -82.74 -50.91
N GLY A 672 -36.45 -82.33 -51.99
CA GLY A 672 -36.96 -81.45 -53.06
C GLY A 672 -36.11 -80.18 -53.28
N SER A 673 -36.37 -79.42 -54.34
CA SER A 673 -35.63 -78.19 -54.66
C SER A 673 -35.98 -77.02 -53.72
N SER A 674 -34.95 -76.38 -53.17
CA SER A 674 -34.98 -75.21 -52.28
C SER A 674 -35.04 -73.85 -53.01
N SER A 675 -34.96 -73.87 -54.34
CA SER A 675 -34.92 -72.67 -55.18
C SER A 675 -35.82 -72.81 -56.41
N SER A 676 -36.50 -71.72 -56.76
CA SER A 676 -37.35 -71.59 -57.95
C SER A 676 -37.02 -70.27 -58.66
N HIS A 677 -36.94 -70.33 -59.99
CA HIS A 677 -36.44 -69.24 -60.83
C HIS A 677 -37.51 -68.79 -61.84
N GLN A 678 -37.61 -67.48 -62.06
CA GLN A 678 -38.36 -66.87 -63.18
C GLN A 678 -37.58 -65.70 -63.80
N GLY A 679 -37.86 -65.34 -65.05
CA GLY A 679 -37.18 -64.24 -65.75
C GLY A 679 -37.71 -62.84 -65.40
N CYS A 680 -36.84 -61.83 -65.44
CA CYS A 680 -37.15 -60.40 -65.17
C CYS A 680 -36.21 -59.44 -65.93
N ASN A 681 -36.60 -58.17 -66.07
CA ASN A 681 -35.78 -57.04 -66.61
C ASN A 681 -35.11 -57.26 -67.99
N ALA A 682 -35.91 -57.47 -69.04
CA ALA A 682 -35.44 -57.72 -70.41
C ALA A 682 -35.06 -56.47 -71.26
N HIS A 683 -34.70 -55.34 -70.65
CA HIS A 683 -34.27 -54.12 -71.38
C HIS A 683 -32.74 -53.96 -71.39
N ASN A 684 -32.15 -53.31 -72.39
CA ASN A 684 -30.67 -53.23 -72.56
C ASN A 684 -29.96 -52.41 -71.47
N CYS A 685 -28.74 -52.82 -71.08
CA CYS A 685 -27.94 -52.20 -70.03
C CYS A 685 -27.04 -51.03 -70.49
N PRO A 686 -26.75 -50.05 -69.60
CA PRO A 686 -25.73 -49.01 -69.80
C PRO A 686 -24.33 -49.60 -70.06
N ILE A 687 -23.53 -48.97 -70.92
CA ILE A 687 -22.13 -49.36 -71.19
C ILE A 687 -21.21 -48.31 -70.56
N ASP A 688 -20.52 -48.68 -69.49
CA ASP A 688 -19.58 -47.80 -68.78
C ASP A 688 -18.27 -47.62 -69.58
N GLY A 689 -17.63 -46.47 -69.39
CA GLY A 689 -16.34 -46.17 -70.02
C GLY A 689 -15.21 -47.04 -69.49
N GLY A 690 -14.39 -47.58 -70.39
CA GLY A 690 -13.14 -48.28 -70.10
C GLY A 690 -11.90 -47.46 -70.47
N TRP A 691 -10.86 -47.56 -69.63
CA TRP A 691 -9.57 -46.91 -69.88
C TRP A 691 -8.83 -47.58 -71.04
N ALA A 692 -8.25 -46.78 -71.94
CA ALA A 692 -7.24 -47.26 -72.89
C ALA A 692 -5.93 -47.65 -72.16
N SER A 693 -5.05 -48.38 -72.86
CA SER A 693 -3.71 -48.71 -72.34
C SER A 693 -2.94 -47.45 -71.93
N TRP A 694 -2.16 -47.53 -70.86
CA TRP A 694 -1.31 -46.43 -70.40
C TRP A 694 -0.28 -46.01 -71.46
N GLY A 695 -0.08 -44.71 -71.64
CA GLY A 695 1.06 -44.17 -72.38
C GLY A 695 2.40 -44.45 -71.67
N SER A 696 3.52 -44.21 -72.36
CA SER A 696 4.86 -44.33 -71.76
C SER A 696 5.09 -43.28 -70.66
N TYR A 697 5.94 -43.57 -69.68
CA TYR A 697 6.36 -42.58 -68.67
C TYR A 697 7.24 -41.49 -69.30
N GLY A 698 7.00 -40.23 -68.94
CA GLY A 698 7.87 -39.10 -69.30
C GLY A 698 9.22 -39.14 -68.56
N ALA A 699 10.14 -38.23 -68.88
CA ALA A 699 11.43 -38.13 -68.20
C ALA A 699 11.27 -37.90 -66.68
N CYS A 700 12.17 -38.48 -65.89
CA CYS A 700 12.14 -38.31 -64.43
C CYS A 700 12.37 -36.84 -64.07
N THR A 701 11.60 -36.32 -63.10
CA THR A 701 11.69 -34.91 -62.69
C THR A 701 13.06 -34.53 -62.12
N VAL A 702 13.81 -35.50 -61.59
CA VAL A 702 15.17 -35.30 -61.06
C VAL A 702 16.07 -36.51 -61.35
N THR A 703 17.38 -36.30 -61.29
CA THR A 703 18.41 -37.30 -61.63
C THR A 703 18.90 -38.14 -60.42
N CYS A 704 18.58 -37.74 -59.19
CA CYS A 704 18.83 -38.49 -57.95
C CYS A 704 17.87 -38.03 -56.83
N GLY A 705 17.83 -38.72 -55.69
CA GLY A 705 17.09 -38.27 -54.50
C GLY A 705 15.58 -38.51 -54.52
N GLY A 706 15.09 -39.30 -55.49
CA GLY A 706 13.68 -39.63 -55.65
C GLY A 706 12.91 -38.57 -56.44
N GLY A 707 12.84 -38.78 -57.77
CA GLY A 707 11.96 -38.04 -58.67
C GLY A 707 10.69 -38.81 -58.99
N THR A 708 9.78 -38.16 -59.70
CA THR A 708 8.49 -38.71 -60.07
C THR A 708 8.30 -38.60 -61.57
N GLN A 709 8.15 -39.73 -62.25
CA GLN A 709 7.77 -39.77 -63.66
C GLN A 709 6.27 -40.06 -63.78
N VAL A 710 5.59 -39.34 -64.66
CA VAL A 710 4.13 -39.40 -64.83
C VAL A 710 3.79 -39.91 -66.22
N ARG A 711 2.78 -40.77 -66.32
CA ARG A 711 2.15 -41.21 -67.57
C ARG A 711 0.64 -41.01 -67.50
N SER A 712 -0.01 -40.89 -68.64
CA SER A 712 -1.46 -40.70 -68.75
C SER A 712 -2.14 -41.74 -69.64
N ARG A 713 -3.47 -41.87 -69.48
CA ARG A 713 -4.36 -42.70 -70.31
C ARG A 713 -5.71 -42.01 -70.52
N THR A 714 -6.41 -42.37 -71.59
CA THR A 714 -7.70 -41.76 -71.99
C THR A 714 -8.85 -42.76 -71.87
N CYS A 715 -10.04 -42.29 -71.51
CA CYS A 715 -11.24 -43.11 -71.27
C CYS A 715 -11.97 -43.39 -72.60
N THR A 716 -11.44 -44.31 -73.40
CA THR A 716 -11.89 -44.50 -74.80
C THR A 716 -12.04 -45.97 -75.22
N ASN A 717 -11.88 -46.94 -74.31
CA ASN A 717 -11.89 -48.36 -74.65
C ASN A 717 -12.69 -49.22 -73.63
N PRO A 718 -14.04 -49.29 -73.74
CA PRO A 718 -14.90 -48.55 -74.67
C PRO A 718 -15.24 -47.14 -74.16
N ALA A 719 -15.72 -46.24 -75.02
CA ALA A 719 -16.28 -44.96 -74.57
C ALA A 719 -17.69 -45.18 -73.96
N PRO A 720 -18.10 -44.43 -72.90
CA PRO A 720 -19.40 -44.64 -72.27
C PRO A 720 -20.57 -44.45 -73.25
N GLN A 721 -21.57 -45.34 -73.22
CA GLN A 721 -22.79 -45.29 -74.03
C GLN A 721 -24.04 -45.67 -73.20
N TYR A 722 -25.23 -45.26 -73.63
CA TYR A 722 -26.51 -45.52 -72.96
C TYR A 722 -26.56 -45.09 -71.48
N LEU A 723 -26.07 -43.87 -71.17
CA LEU A 723 -25.96 -43.30 -69.81
C LEU A 723 -24.98 -44.04 -68.87
N GLY A 724 -24.07 -44.85 -69.41
CA GLY A 724 -22.99 -45.47 -68.63
C GLY A 724 -22.04 -44.47 -67.99
N ALA A 725 -21.46 -44.86 -66.87
CA ALA A 725 -20.57 -44.02 -66.06
C ALA A 725 -19.23 -43.72 -66.77
N ASN A 726 -18.68 -42.54 -66.51
CA ASN A 726 -17.30 -42.22 -66.89
C ASN A 726 -16.30 -43.15 -66.17
N CYS A 727 -15.11 -43.36 -66.77
CA CYS A 727 -14.08 -44.22 -66.17
C CYS A 727 -13.70 -43.76 -64.76
N VAL A 728 -13.72 -44.67 -63.78
CA VAL A 728 -13.37 -44.39 -62.39
C VAL A 728 -11.87 -44.63 -62.15
N GLY A 729 -11.22 -43.70 -61.43
CA GLY A 729 -9.77 -43.69 -61.17
C GLY A 729 -9.03 -42.55 -61.90
N SER A 730 -7.79 -42.26 -61.52
CA SER A 730 -7.02 -41.16 -62.11
C SER A 730 -6.59 -41.46 -63.55
N SER A 731 -6.72 -40.47 -64.45
CA SER A 731 -6.21 -40.54 -65.83
C SER A 731 -4.68 -40.41 -65.91
N THR A 732 -4.02 -40.18 -64.77
CA THR A 732 -2.58 -40.05 -64.61
C THR A 732 -2.08 -40.99 -63.52
N SER A 733 -0.93 -41.62 -63.78
CA SER A 733 -0.23 -42.50 -62.84
C SER A 733 1.22 -42.04 -62.73
N SER A 734 1.70 -41.92 -61.50
CA SER A 734 3.03 -41.44 -61.18
C SER A 734 3.82 -42.50 -60.42
N GLN A 735 5.08 -42.72 -60.80
CA GLN A 735 5.96 -43.64 -60.08
C GLN A 735 7.29 -42.99 -59.73
N SER A 736 7.90 -43.46 -58.65
CA SER A 736 9.20 -43.00 -58.18
C SER A 736 10.30 -43.48 -59.12
N CYS A 737 11.22 -42.59 -59.46
CA CYS A 737 12.41 -42.83 -60.28
C CYS A 737 13.62 -42.15 -59.63
N SER A 738 14.84 -42.51 -60.05
CA SER A 738 16.08 -41.92 -59.51
C SER A 738 16.22 -42.06 -57.98
N THR A 739 15.99 -43.26 -57.44
CA THR A 739 16.01 -43.57 -55.99
C THR A 739 17.40 -43.70 -55.38
N GLN A 740 18.45 -43.51 -56.18
CA GLN A 740 19.82 -43.41 -55.69
C GLN A 740 20.01 -42.12 -54.89
N ASN A 741 20.70 -42.22 -53.75
CA ASN A 741 20.97 -41.08 -52.87
C ASN A 741 21.80 -40.03 -53.61
N CYS A 742 21.34 -38.78 -53.62
CA CYS A 742 22.13 -37.68 -54.17
C CYS A 742 23.39 -37.43 -53.33
N PRO A 743 24.48 -36.92 -53.94
CA PRO A 743 25.57 -36.30 -53.19
C PRO A 743 24.98 -35.22 -52.29
N VAL A 744 25.18 -35.35 -50.98
CA VAL A 744 24.77 -34.35 -50.00
C VAL A 744 26.02 -33.56 -49.67
N ASP A 745 26.10 -32.33 -50.17
CA ASP A 745 27.19 -31.43 -49.83
C ASP A 745 27.09 -31.06 -48.35
N GLY A 746 28.24 -31.11 -47.67
CA GLY A 746 28.33 -30.74 -46.28
C GLY A 746 27.92 -29.29 -46.09
N SER A 747 27.01 -29.06 -45.15
CA SER A 747 26.69 -27.71 -44.69
C SER A 747 27.05 -27.56 -43.23
N TRP A 748 27.57 -26.37 -42.91
CA TRP A 748 27.96 -26.02 -41.55
C TRP A 748 26.76 -26.06 -40.62
N ALA A 749 26.90 -26.68 -39.46
CA ALA A 749 25.99 -26.40 -38.35
C ALA A 749 26.10 -24.94 -37.91
N SER A 750 25.06 -24.48 -37.23
CA SER A 750 25.10 -23.23 -36.48
C SER A 750 26.39 -23.17 -35.66
N TRP A 751 27.05 -22.02 -35.68
CA TRP A 751 28.25 -21.81 -34.88
C TRP A 751 27.99 -22.17 -33.42
N GLY A 752 28.95 -22.88 -32.81
CA GLY A 752 28.99 -23.00 -31.36
C GLY A 752 29.11 -21.63 -30.69
N SER A 753 28.76 -21.58 -29.41
CA SER A 753 28.99 -20.39 -28.60
C SER A 753 30.45 -20.00 -28.63
N TRP A 754 30.73 -18.69 -28.59
CA TRP A 754 32.09 -18.21 -28.38
C TRP A 754 32.65 -18.76 -27.07
N THR A 755 33.91 -19.21 -27.10
CA THR A 755 34.65 -19.48 -25.87
C THR A 755 34.77 -18.19 -25.08
N SER A 756 34.96 -18.30 -23.77
CA SER A 756 35.34 -17.14 -22.96
C SER A 756 36.55 -16.43 -23.60
N CYS A 757 36.53 -15.10 -23.60
CA CYS A 757 37.65 -14.31 -24.08
C CYS A 757 38.90 -14.63 -23.26
N THR A 758 40.05 -14.79 -23.91
CA THR A 758 41.30 -15.15 -23.22
C THR A 758 41.72 -14.11 -22.18
N GLU A 759 41.39 -12.85 -22.41
CA GLU A 759 41.66 -11.74 -21.51
C GLU A 759 40.35 -11.01 -21.19
N THR A 760 40.20 -10.52 -19.96
CA THR A 760 38.97 -9.84 -19.52
C THR A 760 38.92 -8.35 -19.94
N CYS A 761 40.05 -7.77 -20.34
CA CYS A 761 40.20 -6.41 -20.86
C CYS A 761 41.56 -6.23 -21.56
N GLY A 762 41.78 -5.13 -22.28
CA GLY A 762 43.06 -4.80 -22.92
C GLY A 762 43.35 -5.54 -24.23
N GLY A 763 42.36 -6.29 -24.74
CA GLY A 763 42.44 -7.08 -25.97
C GLY A 763 42.77 -8.55 -25.70
N GLY A 764 41.74 -9.40 -25.76
CA GLY A 764 41.85 -10.86 -25.79
C GLY A 764 41.30 -11.44 -27.09
N VAL A 765 41.40 -12.75 -27.26
CA VAL A 765 40.87 -13.46 -28.42
C VAL A 765 39.87 -14.50 -27.93
N GLN A 766 38.68 -14.52 -28.52
CA GLN A 766 37.72 -15.59 -28.33
C GLN A 766 37.59 -16.36 -29.62
N SER A 767 37.38 -17.67 -29.49
CA SER A 767 37.26 -18.58 -30.61
C SER A 767 35.90 -19.25 -30.57
N ARG A 768 35.33 -19.54 -31.72
CA ARG A 768 34.20 -20.45 -31.81
C ARG A 768 34.42 -21.41 -32.95
N THR A 769 33.88 -22.61 -32.80
CA THR A 769 33.96 -23.65 -33.80
C THR A 769 32.56 -24.03 -34.27
N ARG A 770 32.48 -24.55 -35.48
CA ARG A 770 31.28 -25.13 -36.06
C ARG A 770 31.65 -26.46 -36.68
N SER A 771 30.77 -27.43 -36.55
CA SER A 771 30.97 -28.76 -37.12
C SER A 771 30.25 -28.85 -38.46
N CYS A 772 30.88 -29.49 -39.44
CA CYS A 772 30.31 -29.72 -40.76
C CYS A 772 29.35 -30.92 -40.70
N ASN A 773 28.20 -30.75 -40.03
CA ASN A 773 27.28 -31.84 -39.75
C ASN A 773 25.78 -31.46 -39.88
N SER A 774 25.43 -30.34 -40.52
CA SER A 774 24.03 -29.93 -40.75
C SER A 774 23.71 -29.60 -42.22
N PRO A 775 23.67 -30.58 -43.12
CA PRO A 775 24.01 -32.00 -42.93
C PRO A 775 25.51 -32.27 -43.10
N ALA A 776 26.00 -33.42 -42.59
CA ALA A 776 27.35 -33.88 -42.89
C ALA A 776 27.46 -34.29 -44.36
N PRO A 777 28.62 -34.11 -45.02
CA PRO A 777 28.80 -34.58 -46.38
C PRO A 777 28.53 -36.10 -46.46
N GLN A 778 27.65 -36.51 -47.37
CA GLN A 778 27.29 -37.91 -47.58
C GLN A 778 27.24 -38.22 -49.08
N TYR A 779 27.45 -39.49 -49.45
CA TYR A 779 27.33 -39.98 -50.83
C TYR A 779 28.18 -39.22 -51.86
N GLY A 780 29.38 -38.77 -51.48
CA GLY A 780 30.33 -38.10 -52.38
C GLY A 780 30.15 -36.58 -52.52
N GLY A 781 29.30 -35.95 -51.69
CA GLY A 781 29.15 -34.49 -51.66
C GLY A 781 30.39 -33.75 -51.13
N ALA A 782 30.52 -32.47 -51.50
CA ALA A 782 31.65 -31.62 -51.16
C ALA A 782 31.75 -31.34 -49.65
N ASN A 783 32.97 -31.20 -49.13
CA ASN A 783 33.18 -30.73 -47.76
C ASN A 783 32.74 -29.26 -47.60
N CYS A 784 32.34 -28.88 -46.38
CA CYS A 784 31.87 -27.51 -46.11
C CYS A 784 32.94 -26.45 -46.48
N PRO A 785 32.62 -25.46 -47.33
CA PRO A 785 33.57 -24.41 -47.71
C PRO A 785 33.78 -23.38 -46.59
N GLY A 786 35.04 -22.98 -46.38
CA GLY A 786 35.45 -21.99 -45.37
C GLY A 786 36.08 -22.62 -44.11
N MET A 787 36.47 -21.79 -43.13
CA MET A 787 37.10 -22.28 -41.90
C MET A 787 36.07 -22.85 -40.91
N SER A 788 36.43 -23.95 -40.23
CA SER A 788 35.65 -24.59 -39.14
C SER A 788 35.80 -23.88 -37.79
N SER A 789 36.77 -22.97 -37.71
CA SER A 789 37.03 -22.12 -36.55
C SER A 789 37.08 -20.66 -36.98
N SER A 790 36.57 -19.79 -36.12
CA SER A 790 36.63 -18.35 -36.29
C SER A 790 37.11 -17.75 -34.98
N THR A 791 38.08 -16.86 -35.07
CA THR A 791 38.61 -16.10 -33.93
C THR A 791 38.27 -14.62 -34.15
N GLN A 792 37.93 -13.94 -33.07
CA GLN A 792 37.75 -12.49 -33.10
C GLN A 792 38.36 -11.85 -31.86
N THR A 793 38.88 -10.64 -32.04
CA THR A 793 39.30 -9.80 -30.92
C THR A 793 38.10 -9.46 -30.08
N CYS A 794 38.23 -9.72 -28.79
CA CYS A 794 37.25 -9.42 -27.77
C CYS A 794 37.92 -8.64 -26.66
N ASN A 795 37.10 -7.97 -25.85
CA ASN A 795 37.59 -7.21 -24.71
C ASN A 795 38.66 -6.16 -25.07
N THR A 796 38.53 -5.51 -26.24
CA THR A 796 39.45 -4.47 -26.75
C THR A 796 39.32 -3.14 -26.02
N GLN A 797 38.35 -3.01 -25.12
CA GLN A 797 38.29 -1.91 -24.18
C GLN A 797 39.52 -1.90 -23.28
N ASN A 798 40.03 -0.70 -23.01
CA ASN A 798 41.12 -0.48 -22.08
C ASN A 798 40.81 -1.13 -20.72
N CYS A 799 41.83 -1.69 -20.07
CA CYS A 799 41.64 -2.32 -18.79
C CYS A 799 41.21 -1.33 -17.70
N PRO A 800 40.28 -1.74 -16.83
CA PRO A 800 39.87 -0.97 -15.67
C PRO A 800 41.08 -0.54 -14.83
N ILE A 801 41.39 0.76 -14.81
CA ILE A 801 42.38 1.32 -13.87
C ILE A 801 41.61 1.67 -12.61
N ASN A 802 41.75 0.85 -11.58
CA ASN A 802 41.08 1.06 -10.30
C ASN A 802 41.52 2.39 -9.68
N GLY A 803 40.56 3.10 -9.09
CA GLY A 803 40.82 4.36 -8.43
C GLY A 803 41.69 4.18 -7.20
N GLY A 804 42.74 4.99 -7.09
CA GLY A 804 43.54 5.15 -5.89
C GLY A 804 43.16 6.43 -5.15
N TRP A 805 43.11 6.34 -3.82
CA TRP A 805 42.84 7.51 -2.97
C TRP A 805 43.99 8.53 -3.10
N GLY A 806 43.66 9.77 -3.41
CA GLY A 806 44.56 10.90 -3.21
C GLY A 806 44.82 11.14 -1.73
N THR A 807 45.80 12.00 -1.42
CA THR A 807 46.08 12.40 -0.04
C THR A 807 44.87 13.08 0.59
N TRP A 808 44.61 12.81 1.86
CA TRP A 808 43.60 13.53 2.63
C TRP A 808 43.91 15.04 2.67
N THR A 809 42.87 15.86 2.57
CA THR A 809 42.96 17.28 2.93
C THR A 809 43.25 17.43 4.42
N SER A 810 43.77 18.59 4.82
CA SER A 810 43.85 18.96 6.24
C SER A 810 42.45 18.98 6.85
N TRP A 811 42.34 18.68 8.15
CA TRP A 811 41.08 18.79 8.87
C TRP A 811 40.54 20.22 8.80
N ASN A 812 39.24 20.35 8.55
CA ASN A 812 38.57 21.64 8.69
C ASN A 812 38.53 22.08 10.15
N SER A 813 38.14 23.32 10.40
CA SER A 813 37.87 23.80 11.76
C SER A 813 36.77 22.97 12.40
N CYS A 814 36.98 22.54 13.64
CA CYS A 814 35.99 21.81 14.43
C CYS A 814 34.65 22.55 14.47
N THR A 815 33.54 21.82 14.27
CA THR A 815 32.19 22.41 14.24
C THR A 815 31.79 23.09 15.55
N LEU A 816 32.37 22.65 16.67
CA LEU A 816 32.15 23.22 17.99
C LEU A 816 33.49 23.50 18.66
N THR A 817 33.58 24.58 19.43
CA THR A 817 34.80 24.98 20.15
C THR A 817 35.02 24.23 21.47
N CYS A 818 33.99 23.54 21.96
CA CYS A 818 33.99 22.70 23.17
C CYS A 818 32.77 21.75 23.11
N GLY A 819 32.64 20.82 24.06
CA GLY A 819 31.46 19.96 24.25
C GLY A 819 31.35 18.79 23.28
N GLY A 820 32.41 18.54 22.48
CA GLY A 820 32.44 17.52 21.45
C GLY A 820 31.87 18.03 20.12
N GLY A 821 32.74 18.63 19.32
CA GLY A 821 32.48 18.93 17.91
C GLY A 821 33.00 17.84 16.99
N THR A 822 32.70 17.98 15.72
CA THR A 822 33.17 17.12 14.64
C THR A 822 33.98 17.94 13.66
N GLN A 823 35.14 17.44 13.26
CA GLN A 823 35.91 17.98 12.14
C GLN A 823 35.92 16.94 11.04
N THR A 824 35.88 17.42 9.80
CA THR A 824 35.78 16.62 8.60
C THR A 824 36.99 16.93 7.72
N ARG A 825 37.58 15.89 7.16
CA ARG A 825 38.52 16.01 6.04
C ARG A 825 38.03 15.15 4.89
N SER A 826 38.43 15.52 3.69
CA SER A 826 38.02 14.84 2.47
C SER A 826 39.24 14.37 1.68
N ARG A 827 39.06 13.31 0.91
CA ARG A 827 40.03 12.86 -0.08
C ARG A 827 39.28 12.58 -1.38
N SER A 828 39.92 12.86 -2.51
CA SER A 828 39.37 12.54 -3.81
C SER A 828 40.02 11.28 -4.36
N CYS A 829 39.24 10.47 -5.08
CA CYS A 829 39.72 9.27 -5.75
C CYS A 829 40.45 9.67 -7.04
N SER A 830 41.67 10.17 -6.91
CA SER A 830 42.39 10.89 -7.97
C SER A 830 43.82 10.40 -8.23
N ASN A 831 44.33 9.44 -7.46
CA ASN A 831 45.73 9.00 -7.56
C ASN A 831 45.90 7.47 -7.60
N PRO A 832 45.70 6.81 -8.76
CA PRO A 832 45.19 7.38 -10.01
C PRO A 832 43.65 7.52 -10.00
N ALA A 833 43.10 8.43 -10.80
CA ALA A 833 41.65 8.51 -10.98
C ALA A 833 41.13 7.23 -11.67
N PRO A 834 39.93 6.70 -11.31
CA PRO A 834 39.37 5.54 -11.98
C PRO A 834 39.19 5.82 -13.46
N GLN A 835 39.73 4.95 -14.31
CA GLN A 835 39.58 5.04 -15.76
C GLN A 835 39.14 3.70 -16.34
N TYR A 836 38.44 3.76 -17.48
CA TYR A 836 38.04 2.57 -18.26
C TYR A 836 37.22 1.52 -17.49
N GLY A 837 36.36 1.95 -16.56
CA GLY A 837 35.52 1.06 -15.75
C GLY A 837 36.20 0.49 -14.51
N GLY A 838 37.36 1.05 -14.11
CA GLY A 838 38.02 0.77 -12.82
C GLY A 838 37.09 0.91 -11.63
N LEU A 839 37.27 0.03 -10.64
CA LEU A 839 36.55 0.13 -9.38
C LEU A 839 36.83 1.51 -8.77
N SER A 840 35.75 2.20 -8.40
CA SER A 840 35.87 3.42 -7.61
C SER A 840 36.51 3.08 -6.26
N CYS A 841 37.25 4.03 -5.70
CA CYS A 841 37.90 3.82 -4.41
C CYS A 841 36.86 3.41 -3.35
N THR A 842 37.02 2.24 -2.74
CA THR A 842 36.15 1.76 -1.66
C THR A 842 36.54 2.39 -0.33
N GLY A 843 35.53 2.82 0.42
CA GLY A 843 35.66 3.58 1.68
C GLY A 843 35.16 5.01 1.55
N SER A 844 34.97 5.69 2.68
CA SER A 844 34.38 7.02 2.70
C SER A 844 35.31 8.07 2.07
N THR A 845 34.73 8.96 1.24
CA THR A 845 35.39 10.16 0.67
C THR A 845 35.60 11.25 1.72
N THR A 846 34.87 11.15 2.82
CA THR A 846 34.92 12.03 3.97
C THR A 846 35.22 11.20 5.22
N SER A 847 36.11 11.70 6.06
CA SER A 847 36.37 11.15 7.39
C SER A 847 36.00 12.22 8.40
N THR A 848 35.22 11.82 9.40
CA THR A 848 34.78 12.69 10.49
C THR A 848 35.42 12.17 11.77
N GLN A 849 36.02 13.06 12.55
CA GLN A 849 36.51 12.71 13.88
C GLN A 849 36.01 13.71 14.91
N ASN A 850 35.87 13.22 16.15
CA ASN A 850 35.55 14.06 17.28
C ASN A 850 36.73 14.98 17.59
N CYS A 851 36.42 16.23 17.86
CA CYS A 851 37.36 17.27 18.25
C CYS A 851 36.75 18.12 19.36
N ASN A 852 37.59 18.82 20.11
CA ASN A 852 37.15 19.69 21.20
C ASN A 852 36.22 18.98 22.20
N THR A 853 36.62 17.77 22.63
CA THR A 853 35.87 16.93 23.58
C THR A 853 35.97 17.44 25.02
N GLN A 854 36.74 18.49 25.29
CA GLN A 854 36.69 19.19 26.57
C GLN A 854 35.28 19.75 26.82
N HIS A 855 34.80 19.66 28.06
CA HIS A 855 33.49 20.17 28.46
C HIS A 855 33.35 21.67 28.15
N CYS A 856 32.18 22.08 27.65
CA CYS A 856 31.87 23.50 27.47
C CYS A 856 31.60 24.20 28.81
N PRO A 857 31.91 25.50 28.92
CA PRO A 857 31.48 26.32 30.04
C PRO A 857 29.97 26.24 30.22
N ILE A 858 29.51 25.85 31.42
CA ILE A 858 28.09 25.87 31.80
C ILE A 858 27.88 27.10 32.68
N ASP A 859 27.19 28.10 32.14
CA ASP A 859 26.85 29.32 32.89
C ASP A 859 25.84 28.99 33.99
N GLY A 860 26.00 29.63 35.14
CA GLY A 860 25.13 29.44 36.30
C GLY A 860 23.73 30.01 36.08
N GLY A 861 22.71 29.21 36.39
CA GLY A 861 21.31 29.63 36.49
C GLY A 861 20.85 29.73 37.95
N PHE A 862 20.08 30.77 38.27
CA PHE A 862 19.43 30.87 39.59
C PHE A 862 18.35 29.78 39.73
N SER A 863 18.28 29.18 40.92
CA SER A 863 17.15 28.36 41.35
C SER A 863 15.86 29.20 41.39
N ASN A 864 14.71 28.52 41.40
CA ASN A 864 13.47 29.17 41.79
C ASN A 864 13.62 29.82 43.19
N TRP A 865 12.90 30.92 43.41
CA TRP A 865 12.85 31.57 44.72
C TRP A 865 12.27 30.63 45.78
N GLY A 866 12.88 30.58 46.96
CA GLY A 866 12.27 29.94 48.13
C GLY A 866 11.02 30.67 48.61
N SER A 867 10.24 30.02 49.48
CA SER A 867 9.11 30.65 50.17
C SER A 867 9.56 31.84 51.03
N TRP A 868 8.66 32.82 51.23
CA TRP A 868 8.92 33.94 52.15
C TRP A 868 9.08 33.44 53.59
N GLY A 869 10.12 33.94 54.28
CA GLY A 869 10.33 33.68 55.71
C GLY A 869 9.28 34.36 56.60
N THR A 870 9.40 34.19 57.91
CA THR A 870 8.53 34.86 58.89
C THR A 870 8.82 36.37 58.96
N CYS A 871 7.79 37.18 59.29
CA CYS A 871 7.96 38.63 59.40
C CYS A 871 8.82 38.98 60.61
N THR A 872 9.74 39.94 60.48
CA THR A 872 10.66 40.33 61.56
C THR A 872 9.94 40.89 62.79
N VAL A 873 8.75 41.45 62.64
CA VAL A 873 7.93 41.97 63.73
C VAL A 873 6.47 41.59 63.55
N THR A 874 5.70 41.61 64.63
CA THR A 874 4.28 41.24 64.65
C THR A 874 3.34 42.44 64.36
N CYS A 875 3.83 43.68 64.50
CA CYS A 875 3.16 44.93 64.11
C CYS A 875 4.22 46.04 63.96
N GLY A 876 3.85 47.17 63.35
CA GLY A 876 4.70 48.37 63.21
C GLY A 876 5.55 48.40 61.93
N GLY A 877 5.36 47.46 61.02
CA GLY A 877 6.11 47.34 59.77
C GLY A 877 7.39 46.51 59.93
N GLY A 878 7.34 45.26 59.48
CA GLY A 878 8.47 44.34 59.39
C GLY A 878 8.88 44.02 57.96
N THR A 879 9.91 43.19 57.81
CA THR A 879 10.42 42.75 56.52
C THR A 879 10.48 41.23 56.50
N GLN A 880 9.97 40.62 55.43
CA GLN A 880 10.19 39.20 55.14
C GLN A 880 11.23 39.06 54.05
N VAL A 881 12.06 38.02 54.16
CA VAL A 881 13.15 37.73 53.23
C VAL A 881 12.90 36.37 52.58
N ARG A 882 13.12 36.28 51.27
CA ARG A 882 13.25 35.00 50.55
C ARG A 882 14.56 34.96 49.78
N THR A 883 15.12 33.77 49.62
CA THR A 883 16.41 33.57 48.96
C THR A 883 16.32 32.62 47.77
N ARG A 884 17.24 32.78 46.82
CA ARG A 884 17.51 31.83 45.71
C ARG A 884 19.01 31.61 45.61
N SER A 885 19.43 30.48 45.07
CA SER A 885 20.85 30.11 44.94
C SER A 885 21.22 29.85 43.49
N CYS A 886 22.47 30.08 43.11
CA CYS A 886 22.97 29.84 41.75
C CYS A 886 23.26 28.35 41.55
N SER A 887 22.20 27.54 41.43
CA SER A 887 22.28 26.08 41.49
C SER A 887 21.48 25.35 40.40
N ASN A 888 20.80 26.06 39.50
CA ASN A 888 19.94 25.46 38.49
C ASN A 888 20.19 26.02 37.07
N PRO A 889 21.26 25.58 36.38
CA PRO A 889 22.35 24.72 36.87
C PRO A 889 23.44 25.51 37.61
N ALA A 890 24.24 24.84 38.44
CA ALA A 890 25.43 25.47 39.05
C ALA A 890 26.52 25.72 37.99
N PRO A 891 27.30 26.81 38.08
CA PRO A 891 28.39 27.06 37.13
C PRO A 891 29.41 25.92 37.12
N GLN A 892 29.74 25.40 35.94
CA GLN A 892 30.73 24.33 35.76
C GLN A 892 31.63 24.61 34.56
N TYR A 893 32.83 24.04 34.55
CA TYR A 893 33.78 24.10 33.43
C TYR A 893 34.13 25.52 32.95
N GLY A 894 34.17 26.50 33.86
CA GLY A 894 34.54 27.89 33.57
C GLY A 894 33.39 28.79 33.10
N GLY A 895 32.13 28.36 33.22
CA GLY A 895 30.97 29.20 32.92
C GLY A 895 30.77 30.35 33.90
N ALA A 896 30.08 31.39 33.46
CA ALA A 896 29.85 32.61 34.23
C ALA A 896 28.98 32.34 35.47
N THR A 897 29.29 33.02 36.58
CA THR A 897 28.44 32.99 37.78
C THR A 897 27.14 33.77 37.56
N CYS A 898 26.05 33.39 38.22
CA CYS A 898 24.79 34.13 38.14
C CYS A 898 24.96 35.59 38.57
N VAL A 899 24.55 36.54 37.72
CA VAL A 899 24.58 37.98 38.04
C VAL A 899 23.17 38.43 38.45
N GLY A 900 23.02 38.85 39.71
CA GLY A 900 21.75 39.30 40.29
C GLY A 900 21.71 39.07 41.80
N THR A 901 20.71 39.61 42.48
CA THR A 901 20.58 39.44 43.93
C THR A 901 20.07 38.04 44.28
N THR A 902 20.63 37.45 45.34
CA THR A 902 20.26 36.15 45.90
C THR A 902 19.20 36.25 47.01
N SER A 903 18.83 37.47 47.39
CA SER A 903 17.87 37.77 48.44
C SER A 903 16.92 38.88 47.97
N GLN A 904 15.64 38.72 48.30
CA GLN A 904 14.60 39.72 48.05
C GLN A 904 13.85 39.99 49.35
N ASN A 905 13.56 41.27 49.61
CA ASN A 905 12.86 41.75 50.79
C ASN A 905 11.47 42.30 50.40
N GLN A 906 10.48 42.08 51.26
CA GLN A 906 9.16 42.72 51.15
C GLN A 906 8.64 43.18 52.52
N ASN A 907 7.85 44.25 52.54
CA ASN A 907 7.23 44.76 53.77
C ASN A 907 6.07 43.87 54.22
N CYS A 908 5.92 43.68 55.51
CA CYS A 908 4.86 42.87 56.13
C CYS A 908 4.42 43.50 57.47
N ASN A 909 3.23 43.12 57.96
CA ASN A 909 2.70 43.54 59.27
C ASN A 909 2.74 45.07 59.53
N THR A 910 2.20 45.86 58.60
CA THR A 910 2.21 47.35 58.63
C THR A 910 1.17 47.98 59.56
N GLN A 911 0.40 47.18 60.30
CA GLN A 911 -0.53 47.68 61.33
C GLN A 911 0.22 48.34 62.51
N VAL A 912 -0.33 49.42 63.07
CA VAL A 912 0.31 50.18 64.17
C VAL A 912 0.19 49.41 65.50
N CYS A 913 1.26 49.35 66.31
CA CYS A 913 1.26 48.63 67.60
C CYS A 913 0.61 49.45 68.73
N ILE A 914 -0.28 48.84 69.52
CA ILE A 914 -0.89 49.44 70.72
C ILE A 914 0.08 49.33 71.91
N ILE A 915 0.37 50.43 72.61
CA ILE A 915 1.31 50.48 73.75
C ILE A 915 0.57 51.00 74.99
N ASP A 916 0.36 50.13 75.99
CA ASP A 916 -0.20 50.50 77.29
C ASP A 916 0.82 51.27 78.15
N GLY A 917 0.36 52.27 78.90
CA GLY A 917 1.23 53.11 79.73
C GLY A 917 1.73 52.38 80.98
N ALA A 918 3.00 52.60 81.34
CA ALA A 918 3.53 52.19 82.63
C ALA A 918 4.22 53.35 83.38
N TRP A 919 4.08 53.30 84.71
CA TRP A 919 4.64 54.32 85.60
C TRP A 919 6.17 54.38 85.49
N SER A 920 6.74 55.58 85.39
CA SER A 920 8.17 55.77 85.58
C SER A 920 8.59 55.36 86.99
N GLN A 921 9.89 55.12 87.20
CA GLN A 921 10.40 55.04 88.56
C GLN A 921 10.05 56.33 89.31
N TRP A 922 9.75 56.20 90.60
CA TRP A 922 9.55 57.36 91.45
C TRP A 922 10.81 58.22 91.43
N GLY A 923 10.62 59.53 91.27
CA GLY A 923 11.70 60.48 91.48
C GLY A 923 12.28 60.34 92.89
N SER A 924 13.52 60.80 93.06
CA SER A 924 14.11 60.91 94.38
C SER A 924 13.18 61.70 95.31
N TRP A 925 13.11 61.33 96.58
CA TRP A 925 12.41 62.16 97.54
C TRP A 925 12.98 63.57 97.52
N GLY A 926 12.09 64.55 97.35
CA GLY A 926 12.45 65.95 97.45
C GLY A 926 13.01 66.27 98.84
N THR A 927 13.63 67.44 98.95
CA THR A 927 14.10 67.94 100.23
C THR A 927 12.94 68.00 101.23
N CYS A 928 13.20 67.63 102.48
CA CYS A 928 12.18 67.70 103.51
C CYS A 928 11.64 69.13 103.64
N SER A 929 10.32 69.28 103.79
CA SER A 929 9.67 70.60 103.87
C SER A 929 10.17 71.45 105.03
N VAL A 930 10.77 70.83 106.05
CA VAL A 930 11.45 71.52 107.14
C VAL A 930 12.75 70.80 107.52
N SER A 931 13.75 71.56 107.98
CA SER A 931 15.05 71.01 108.43
C SER A 931 14.97 70.30 109.78
N CYS A 932 13.92 70.55 110.56
CA CYS A 932 13.58 69.95 111.84
C CYS A 932 12.10 70.27 112.17
N GLY A 933 11.46 69.57 113.10
CA GLY A 933 10.10 69.77 113.61
C GLY A 933 9.10 68.71 113.18
N GLY A 934 9.52 67.74 112.35
CA GLY A 934 8.64 66.81 111.64
C GLY A 934 8.10 67.45 110.35
N GLY A 935 8.78 67.22 109.23
CA GLY A 935 8.40 67.68 107.90
C GLY A 935 7.89 66.58 106.97
N LYS A 936 7.34 66.99 105.83
CA LYS A 936 6.93 66.11 104.74
C LYS A 936 7.89 66.28 103.58
N ARG A 937 8.29 65.19 102.94
CA ARG A 937 8.96 65.19 101.63
C ARG A 937 8.03 64.53 100.63
N SER A 938 8.00 65.05 99.42
CA SER A 938 7.23 64.46 98.33
C SER A 938 8.16 63.89 97.27
N ARG A 939 7.68 62.90 96.54
CA ARG A 939 8.27 62.46 95.27
C ARG A 939 7.15 62.26 94.27
N ALA A 940 7.46 62.47 93.00
CA ALA A 940 6.51 62.30 91.91
C ALA A 940 6.99 61.24 90.92
N ARG A 941 6.05 60.65 90.17
CA ARG A 941 6.31 59.81 89.01
C ARG A 941 5.34 60.18 87.90
N SER A 942 5.71 59.91 86.66
CA SER A 942 4.89 60.19 85.48
C SER A 942 4.63 58.91 84.68
N CYS A 943 3.45 58.78 84.10
CA CYS A 943 3.08 57.64 83.24
C CYS A 943 3.80 57.77 81.90
N SER A 944 5.08 57.40 81.88
CA SER A 944 6.01 57.77 80.79
C SER A 944 7.05 56.69 80.49
N ASN A 945 6.91 55.49 81.05
CA ASN A 945 7.89 54.42 80.85
C ASN A 945 7.23 53.04 80.63
N PRO A 946 6.54 52.82 79.49
CA PRO A 946 6.38 53.76 78.35
C PRO A 946 5.15 54.66 78.49
N THR A 947 5.12 55.76 77.75
CA THR A 947 3.94 56.62 77.60
C THR A 947 2.88 55.87 76.77
N PRO A 948 1.58 55.87 77.15
CA PRO A 948 0.54 55.23 76.35
C PRO A 948 0.51 55.81 74.93
N ALA A 949 0.42 54.94 73.93
CA ALA A 949 0.35 55.32 72.52
C ALA A 949 -0.55 54.37 71.74
N ASN A 950 -1.15 54.87 70.66
CA ASN A 950 -1.99 54.10 69.73
C ASN A 950 -3.18 53.38 70.41
N GLY A 951 -3.82 54.04 71.38
CA GLY A 951 -5.02 53.53 72.07
C GLY A 951 -4.75 52.65 73.30
N GLY A 952 -3.50 52.59 73.78
CA GLY A 952 -3.17 51.89 75.03
C GLY A 952 -3.65 52.61 76.29
N LYS A 953 -3.80 51.86 77.38
CA LYS A 953 -4.42 52.32 78.63
C LYS A 953 -3.53 53.26 79.44
N GLU A 954 -4.13 54.28 80.06
CA GLU A 954 -3.50 55.19 81.03
C GLU A 954 -3.10 54.46 82.33
N CYS A 955 -2.07 54.96 83.02
CA CYS A 955 -1.62 54.39 84.29
C CYS A 955 -2.57 54.76 85.45
N ILE A 956 -3.02 53.78 86.25
CA ILE A 956 -3.91 54.01 87.39
C ILE A 956 -3.09 54.11 88.70
N GLY A 957 -3.31 55.19 89.48
CA GLY A 957 -2.64 55.45 90.77
C GLY A 957 -2.23 56.92 90.98
N ALA A 958 -1.86 57.31 92.20
CA ALA A 958 -1.47 58.68 92.52
C ALA A 958 -0.12 59.08 91.89
N LEU A 959 -0.05 60.29 91.33
CA LEU A 959 1.13 60.89 90.67
C LEU A 959 2.20 61.38 91.66
N SER A 960 1.86 61.52 92.93
CA SER A 960 2.75 62.01 93.98
C SER A 960 2.53 61.24 95.28
N ASP A 961 3.62 60.97 95.98
CA ASP A 961 3.68 60.29 97.28
C ASP A 961 4.29 61.22 98.32
N LEU A 962 3.85 61.12 99.59
CA LEU A 962 4.23 62.01 100.70
C LEU A 962 4.73 61.18 101.89
N GLY A 963 5.98 61.38 102.30
CA GLY A 963 6.60 60.70 103.43
C GLY A 963 7.06 61.67 104.51
N ASP A 964 7.04 61.24 105.78
CA ASP A 964 7.55 62.04 106.89
C ASP A 964 9.09 62.04 106.93
N CYS A 965 9.68 63.15 107.37
CA CYS A 965 11.12 63.36 107.46
C CYS A 965 11.48 64.39 108.54
N ASN A 966 12.74 64.38 109.01
CA ASN A 966 13.30 65.31 110.00
C ASN A 966 12.46 65.51 111.29
N PRO A 967 12.22 64.46 112.10
CA PRO A 967 11.36 64.54 113.30
C PRO A 967 11.93 65.32 114.49
N GLN A 968 13.22 65.65 114.49
CA GLN A 968 13.87 66.46 115.55
C GLN A 968 13.39 67.92 115.53
N LEU A 969 13.08 68.61 116.64
CA LEU A 969 12.49 69.98 116.70
C LEU A 969 13.41 71.14 116.23
N CYS A 970 12.83 72.18 115.59
CA CYS A 970 13.56 73.26 114.87
C CYS A 970 13.39 74.68 115.45
N PRO A 971 14.43 75.54 115.44
CA PRO A 971 14.36 76.96 115.85
C PRO A 971 13.76 77.90 114.75
N THR A 972 12.96 78.90 115.15
CA THR A 972 12.17 79.89 114.34
C THR A 972 12.98 81.12 113.84
N PRO A 973 12.49 82.11 112.98
CA PRO A 973 11.26 82.33 112.14
C PRO A 973 11.38 83.05 110.70
N ALA A 974 10.26 83.08 109.91
CA ALA A 974 9.60 84.16 109.05
C ALA A 974 9.77 84.45 107.48
N ALA A 975 8.71 84.08 106.70
CA ALA A 975 7.87 84.57 105.52
C ALA A 975 8.22 85.55 104.32
N GLY A 976 7.76 85.22 103.05
CA GLY A 976 7.03 86.12 102.06
C GLY A 976 7.26 86.17 100.48
N VAL A 977 6.23 85.83 99.63
CA VAL A 977 5.68 86.37 98.28
C VAL A 977 6.33 86.16 96.83
N TYR A 978 5.48 86.13 95.74
CA TYR A 978 5.58 85.64 94.29
C TYR A 978 5.30 86.70 93.15
N VAL A 979 5.78 86.56 91.86
CA VAL A 979 5.32 87.22 90.54
C VAL A 979 5.79 86.45 89.22
N GLN A 980 5.08 86.54 88.05
CA GLN A 980 5.32 85.83 86.72
C GLN A 980 5.37 86.73 85.43
N LEU A 981 6.10 86.31 84.35
CA LEU A 981 6.28 86.93 83.00
C LEU A 981 6.14 85.90 81.81
N CYS A 982 5.58 86.26 80.62
CA CYS A 982 5.43 85.37 79.42
C CYS A 982 6.46 85.63 78.28
N PRO A 983 6.86 84.62 77.46
CA PRO A 983 7.90 84.70 76.41
C PRO A 983 7.43 85.04 74.98
N THR A 984 8.36 85.39 74.08
CA THR A 984 8.15 85.77 72.66
C THR A 984 7.63 84.63 71.76
N GLY A 985 6.63 84.93 70.92
CA GLY A 985 5.99 83.97 69.98
C GLY A 985 4.52 83.67 70.31
N TRP A 986 4.07 84.15 71.47
CA TRP A 986 2.75 83.89 72.01
C TRP A 986 1.99 85.22 72.23
N PHE A 987 0.67 85.25 72.09
CA PHE A 987 -0.18 86.44 72.36
C PHE A 987 -1.31 86.14 73.36
N THR A 988 -1.90 87.16 73.97
CA THR A 988 -3.02 87.03 74.94
C THR A 988 -4.37 87.25 74.24
N CYS A 989 -5.37 86.41 74.53
CA CYS A 989 -6.71 86.50 73.92
C CYS A 989 -7.55 87.69 74.42
N LYS A 990 -8.45 88.20 73.56
CA LYS A 990 -9.31 89.37 73.84
C LYS A 990 -10.58 89.04 74.66
N SER A 991 -10.55 87.98 75.47
CA SER A 991 -11.69 87.54 76.30
C SER A 991 -11.39 87.40 77.82
N GLY A 992 -10.31 88.01 78.34
CA GLY A 992 -10.24 88.39 79.76
C GLY A 992 -9.68 87.37 80.78
N GLY A 993 -9.14 86.22 80.37
CA GLY A 993 -8.40 85.27 81.23
C GLY A 993 -6.94 85.11 80.77
N ILE A 994 -5.96 85.18 81.68
CA ILE A 994 -4.54 85.37 81.34
C ILE A 994 -3.87 84.05 80.91
N THR A 995 -3.82 83.76 79.60
CA THR A 995 -2.97 82.72 78.97
C THR A 995 -2.34 83.23 77.67
N CYS A 996 -1.15 82.73 77.35
CA CYS A 996 -0.41 83.03 76.13
C CYS A 996 -0.80 81.96 75.05
N ILE A 997 -0.92 82.29 73.74
CA ILE A 997 -1.30 81.38 72.63
C ILE A 997 -0.36 81.49 71.41
N ASP A 998 -0.04 80.36 70.76
CA ASP A 998 0.93 80.18 69.67
C ASP A 998 0.36 80.43 68.24
N LYS A 999 1.21 80.85 67.30
CA LYS A 999 0.91 81.25 65.90
C LYS A 999 0.50 80.09 64.96
N ALA A 1000 0.68 78.84 65.36
CA ALA A 1000 0.52 77.69 64.46
C ALA A 1000 -0.94 77.29 64.14
N PHE A 1001 -1.93 77.80 64.88
CA PHE A 1001 -3.33 77.35 64.82
C PHE A 1001 -4.24 78.27 63.98
N ILE A 1002 -3.82 78.66 62.77
CA ILE A 1002 -4.49 79.72 61.97
C ILE A 1002 -5.50 79.21 60.92
N CYS A 1003 -5.43 77.96 60.45
CA CYS A 1003 -6.45 77.36 59.55
C CYS A 1003 -6.43 75.82 59.72
N ASP A 1004 -7.41 75.20 60.36
CA ASP A 1004 -7.59 73.73 60.37
C ASP A 1004 -9.05 73.33 60.06
N CYS A 1005 -9.25 72.16 59.45
CA CYS A 1005 -10.58 71.66 59.05
C CYS A 1005 -11.21 70.79 60.14
N SER A 1006 -11.02 71.15 61.42
CA SER A 1006 -11.59 70.42 62.54
C SER A 1006 -12.72 71.21 63.18
N SER A 1007 -13.89 70.58 63.31
CA SER A 1007 -14.97 71.14 64.12
C SER A 1007 -14.65 70.91 65.60
N ASP A 1008 -14.00 71.87 66.26
CA ASP A 1008 -14.03 71.99 67.72
C ASP A 1008 -14.94 73.15 68.15
N CYS A 1009 -15.56 72.98 69.31
CA CYS A 1009 -16.56 73.90 69.80
C CYS A 1009 -15.87 75.03 70.57
N ASP A 1010 -15.65 76.20 69.96
CA ASP A 1010 -15.87 77.50 70.59
C ASP A 1010 -15.65 78.69 69.62
N ASP A 1011 -16.63 79.59 69.60
CA ASP A 1011 -16.59 81.00 69.17
C ASP A 1011 -16.76 81.44 67.70
N GLY A 1012 -16.88 80.51 66.76
CA GLY A 1012 -17.67 80.69 65.54
C GLY A 1012 -17.22 81.80 64.59
N SER A 1013 -16.11 81.60 63.86
CA SER A 1013 -15.95 82.01 62.44
C SER A 1013 -14.52 81.98 61.89
N ASP A 1014 -13.66 81.04 62.29
CA ASP A 1014 -12.37 80.82 61.61
C ASP A 1014 -12.52 80.15 60.22
N GLU A 1015 -13.66 79.51 59.94
CA GLU A 1015 -14.01 79.01 58.60
C GLU A 1015 -14.55 80.08 57.61
N THR A 1016 -14.51 81.38 57.96
CA THR A 1016 -15.04 82.45 57.09
C THR A 1016 -13.94 83.27 56.41
N THR A 1017 -14.23 83.79 55.21
CA THR A 1017 -13.28 84.51 54.32
C THR A 1017 -12.79 85.89 54.83
N GLY A 1018 -12.84 86.14 56.14
CA GLY A 1018 -12.56 87.43 56.78
C GLY A 1018 -11.34 87.50 57.70
N TYR A 1019 -10.73 86.39 58.13
CA TYR A 1019 -9.45 86.38 58.87
C TYR A 1019 -8.27 86.06 57.93
N ALA A 1020 -7.14 86.73 58.14
CA ALA A 1020 -6.09 87.00 57.14
C ALA A 1020 -5.32 85.78 56.59
N GLY A 1021 -5.90 85.04 55.64
CA GLY A 1021 -5.14 84.40 54.54
C GLY A 1021 -5.42 82.94 54.17
N CYS A 1022 -6.51 82.30 54.63
CA CYS A 1022 -6.80 80.90 54.24
C CYS A 1022 -7.14 80.78 52.73
N PRO A 1023 -6.46 79.93 51.92
CA PRO A 1023 -6.71 79.77 50.48
C PRO A 1023 -7.95 78.91 50.17
N GLY A 1024 -8.84 79.36 49.28
CA GLY A 1024 -10.12 78.73 48.97
C GLY A 1024 -10.10 77.28 48.41
N ALA A 1025 -8.94 76.73 48.04
CA ALA A 1025 -8.82 75.33 47.61
C ALA A 1025 -8.85 74.33 48.78
N VAL A 1026 -8.48 74.77 49.99
CA VAL A 1026 -8.55 73.98 51.24
C VAL A 1026 -10.00 73.85 51.75
N ILE A 1027 -10.93 74.66 51.23
CA ILE A 1027 -12.35 74.70 51.59
C ILE A 1027 -13.18 73.69 50.77
N ALA A 1028 -12.70 73.25 49.59
CA ALA A 1028 -13.45 72.41 48.67
C ALA A 1028 -13.36 70.89 48.95
N GLN A 1029 -12.54 70.45 49.92
CA GLN A 1029 -12.40 69.04 50.28
C GLN A 1029 -13.38 68.55 51.37
N CYS A 1030 -14.30 69.42 51.82
CA CYS A 1030 -15.18 69.16 52.98
C CYS A 1030 -16.65 68.82 52.64
N ALA A 1031 -17.05 68.62 51.37
CA ALA A 1031 -18.45 68.27 51.01
C ALA A 1031 -18.54 67.05 50.06
N GLU A 1032 -19.15 65.98 50.56
CA GLU A 1032 -19.12 64.60 50.04
C GLU A 1032 -20.12 64.23 48.91
N ASN A 1033 -19.84 63.06 48.28
CA ASN A 1033 -20.77 61.97 47.88
C ASN A 1033 -21.81 62.14 46.74
N SER A 1034 -21.71 61.29 45.70
CA SER A 1034 -22.78 60.43 45.11
C SER A 1034 -22.61 60.14 43.60
N SER A 1035 -23.00 58.93 43.19
CA SER A 1035 -22.84 58.31 41.85
C SER A 1035 -24.06 58.50 40.93
N GLU A 1036 -23.90 58.92 39.66
CA GLU A 1036 -24.69 58.50 38.45
C GLU A 1036 -24.33 59.26 37.13
N LYS A 1037 -24.33 58.53 36.01
CA LYS A 1037 -24.73 58.82 34.59
C LYS A 1037 -24.19 59.99 33.71
N LEU A 1038 -23.72 59.56 32.51
CA LEU A 1038 -23.94 60.03 31.11
C LEU A 1038 -23.57 61.47 30.60
N LEU A 1039 -22.57 61.47 29.70
CA LEU A 1039 -22.55 61.91 28.27
C LEU A 1039 -22.56 63.40 27.80
N THR A 1040 -21.58 63.69 26.88
CA THR A 1040 -21.51 64.66 25.74
C THR A 1040 -21.17 66.13 26.02
N SER A 1041 -20.39 66.92 25.24
CA SER A 1041 -19.92 66.97 23.82
C SER A 1041 -18.83 68.09 23.64
N PRO A 1042 -18.23 68.47 22.46
CA PRO A 1042 -18.17 67.86 21.11
C PRO A 1042 -16.77 67.87 20.37
N ILE A 1043 -16.65 67.01 19.32
CA ILE A 1043 -16.03 67.19 17.95
C ILE A 1043 -15.07 66.04 17.44
N MET A 1044 -15.57 65.35 16.38
CA MET A 1044 -14.93 64.53 15.29
C MET A 1044 -14.53 63.07 15.59
N ILE A 1045 -15.25 61.99 15.22
CA ILE A 1045 -15.70 61.36 13.94
C ILE A 1045 -14.87 60.10 13.54
N VAL A 1046 -15.50 58.92 13.74
CA VAL A 1046 -15.59 57.68 12.90
C VAL A 1046 -14.52 56.53 12.94
N CYS A 1047 -15.04 55.36 13.36
CA CYS A 1047 -14.84 53.93 12.99
C CYS A 1047 -13.64 53.01 13.39
N LEU A 1048 -14.08 51.92 14.03
CA LEU A 1048 -13.63 50.52 14.18
C LEU A 1048 -12.83 49.81 13.05
N LEU A 1049 -11.83 49.02 13.51
CA LEU A 1049 -11.45 47.63 13.18
C LEU A 1049 -11.20 47.19 11.71
N VAL A 1050 -10.07 46.47 11.52
CA VAL A 1050 -9.69 45.52 10.44
C VAL A 1050 -8.59 45.99 9.45
N MET A 1051 -7.62 45.08 9.17
CA MET A 1051 -6.72 44.98 8.00
C MET A 1051 -5.42 45.83 7.88
N VAL A 1052 -4.27 45.15 7.99
CA VAL A 1052 -3.39 44.72 6.86
C VAL A 1052 -2.99 45.77 5.81
N VAL A 1053 -1.67 46.03 5.73
CA VAL A 1053 -0.87 46.37 4.53
C VAL A 1053 -1.05 47.75 3.90
N HIS A 1054 -0.15 48.69 4.24
CA HIS A 1054 0.65 49.48 3.28
C HIS A 1054 1.48 50.53 4.03
N GLN A 1055 2.81 50.38 4.03
CA GLN A 1055 3.82 51.46 3.97
C GLN A 1055 5.25 50.99 4.29
N LEU A 1056 5.49 49.67 4.25
CA LEU A 1056 6.77 49.09 3.79
C LEU A 1056 6.73 48.86 2.27
N MET A 1057 6.35 49.90 1.54
CA MET A 1057 6.75 50.17 0.16
C MET A 1057 6.95 51.69 0.02
N GLN A 1058 8.08 52.16 0.56
CA GLN A 1058 8.92 53.16 -0.09
C GLN A 1058 10.34 52.65 -0.05
#